data_AF-A0A0B7AWL7-F1
#
_entry.id   AF-A0A0B7AWL7-F1
#
_cell.length_a   1.000
_cell.length_b   1.000
_cell.length_c   1.000
_cell.angle_alpha   90.00
_cell.angle_beta   90.00
_cell.angle_gamma   90.00
#
_symmetry.space_group_name_H-M   'P 1'
#
loop_
_entity.id
_entity.type
_entity.pdbx_description
1 polymer ?
#
loop_
_entity_poly.entity_id
_entity_poly.type
_entity_poly.pdbx_seq_one_letter_code
_entity_poly.pdbx_strand_id
1 'polypeptide(L)'
;MSVKKPSPQWKKFQPPGQDPAIIPIHQNPGVVNMNINAEMQQMAPGFPRGRETGLIDKKQHSYGFIQCCDRDARLFFHYSEYNGDVETLKIGEAVEFQMSFDRRTGKPVAVGVVKVDPTIVSAEILSDEKVQGTIVQEAKQIKQKNGTVPGAQDGLGRVTYVHNGECFFLPYGLDDLVGTSTTPKAGDDVLFQIATDKRDGKIRARNVESLESANQRYVGVVCSMKDTFGFIERADIVKEIFFHYSEFKGDITELILGDDVAFGVQIRNNKEVAVDIERLPEGTVIFEDIAVEPAKGKILKTIKASNRRPSEALAGRIMYETPKGLIEIPYGEKDQRGDCTLLQGDTVEFQIATDRRDKLQRATNIALMEETFDYSGEIRETGMIAALKDGYGFIYCADRDARMFFHFSEFMDLTYSPHLQDELQFTVDQDASQPTRQVATRIKHLNKGSVCFMNVLSPVYIGTIDKEPSTHKNQGKNKDGEPGNIIYDYEGVIQQISYFLKEVTDQNTMPHFGDKVDFQIGEVKSTGKKEAVKVRVVLRNIAGRCLGYIATLKDNYGFIETSDHEKEVFFHFSSFSGDTNDLELGDEVEYTLARKSSKVSAENMRKLNKGTIPPDEIVREKGTLQGRITRPMRIVNTEQEEYCGLVQAMDDDGNDMDEAYPYGITSLADKRDFLQKDDVVRFQVARTKKDSALRAVNIGALRKFIRAKVDSVKGQYGFINFEAEEGKKLFFHMTEVHDSAVIQPGDEVEFVLVQNQRNGKYSACTLRKITDTRRPERLLSRLKSITEDNSTYKVITIRNPRGPDSGKGFQPRTPWNPPVP
;
A
#
# COMPACT_ATOMS: atom_id res chain seq x y z
N MET A 1 18.30 48.49 -47.59
CA MET A 1 17.54 48.84 -48.81
C MET A 1 16.12 48.32 -48.66
N SER A 2 15.16 49.22 -48.49
CA SER A 2 13.75 48.88 -48.20
C SER A 2 12.91 49.48 -49.33
N VAL A 3 12.12 48.66 -50.02
CA VAL A 3 11.25 49.09 -51.12
C VAL A 3 9.80 48.87 -50.71
N LYS A 4 9.13 49.99 -50.40
CA LYS A 4 7.67 50.10 -50.25
C LYS A 4 7.03 50.26 -51.63
N LYS A 5 5.84 49.68 -51.85
CA LYS A 5 4.92 50.05 -52.94
C LYS A 5 3.59 50.58 -52.38
N PRO A 6 2.88 51.46 -53.12
CA PRO A 6 1.90 52.39 -52.57
C PRO A 6 0.44 51.94 -52.70
N SER A 7 -0.42 52.45 -51.82
CA SER A 7 -1.87 52.34 -51.82
C SER A 7 -2.55 53.59 -52.43
N PRO A 8 -3.61 53.47 -53.26
CA PRO A 8 -4.34 54.64 -53.77
C PRO A 8 -5.47 55.09 -52.83
N GLN A 9 -5.61 56.42 -52.71
CA GLN A 9 -6.59 57.14 -51.92
C GLN A 9 -7.91 57.34 -52.68
N TRP A 10 -9.03 56.78 -52.20
CA TRP A 10 -10.38 57.27 -52.53
C TRP A 10 -11.10 57.69 -51.25
N LYS A 11 -10.80 58.90 -50.78
CA LYS A 11 -11.62 59.66 -49.82
C LYS A 11 -11.67 61.10 -50.31
N LYS A 12 -12.68 61.40 -51.14
CA LYS A 12 -13.33 62.71 -51.35
C LYS A 12 -14.19 62.64 -52.61
N PHE A 13 -15.46 62.29 -52.42
CA PHE A 13 -16.51 62.63 -53.39
C PHE A 13 -17.79 62.95 -52.60
N GLN A 14 -18.22 64.21 -52.67
CA GLN A 14 -19.53 64.67 -52.19
C GLN A 14 -20.52 64.58 -53.36
N PRO A 15 -21.76 64.13 -53.15
CA PRO A 15 -22.80 64.25 -54.16
C PRO A 15 -23.48 65.63 -54.09
N PRO A 16 -23.73 66.31 -55.23
CA PRO A 16 -24.61 67.47 -55.30
C PRO A 16 -26.09 67.05 -55.34
N GLY A 17 -26.96 67.92 -54.79
CA GLY A 17 -28.41 67.70 -54.69
C GLY A 17 -29.15 67.76 -56.03
N GLN A 18 -30.32 67.11 -56.07
CA GLN A 18 -31.27 67.19 -57.18
C GLN A 18 -32.71 67.28 -56.66
N ASP A 19 -33.41 68.29 -57.18
CA ASP A 19 -34.87 68.48 -57.14
C ASP A 19 -35.54 67.55 -58.20
N PRO A 20 -36.83 67.21 -58.08
CA PRO A 20 -37.44 66.04 -58.69
C PRO A 20 -38.08 66.34 -60.05
N ALA A 21 -37.86 65.46 -61.02
CA ALA A 21 -38.75 65.27 -62.15
C ALA A 21 -38.48 63.90 -62.77
N ILE A 22 -39.50 63.05 -62.90
CA ILE A 22 -39.71 62.18 -64.07
C ILE A 22 -41.16 61.67 -64.07
N ILE A 23 -41.77 61.85 -65.24
CA ILE A 23 -43.07 61.40 -65.74
C ILE A 23 -42.90 59.97 -66.32
N PRO A 24 -43.93 59.10 -66.27
CA PRO A 24 -43.78 57.66 -66.48
C PRO A 24 -43.72 57.26 -67.96
N ILE A 25 -43.10 56.11 -68.26
CA ILE A 25 -43.10 55.47 -69.58
C ILE A 25 -43.70 54.06 -69.47
N HIS A 26 -44.84 53.87 -70.15
CA HIS A 26 -45.41 52.59 -70.55
C HIS A 26 -44.71 52.05 -71.80
N GLN A 27 -44.65 50.72 -71.95
CA GLN A 27 -44.40 49.99 -73.20
C GLN A 27 -45.70 49.29 -73.63
N ASN A 28 -46.27 49.66 -74.79
CA ASN A 28 -46.20 48.98 -76.12
C ASN A 28 -47.31 47.92 -76.31
N PRO A 29 -47.92 47.74 -77.51
CA PRO A 29 -47.27 47.75 -78.84
C PRO A 29 -48.03 48.48 -79.99
N GLY A 30 -47.35 48.73 -81.12
CA GLY A 30 -47.91 49.40 -82.31
C GLY A 30 -48.87 48.52 -83.13
N VAL A 31 -50.06 48.99 -83.56
CA VAL A 31 -50.46 49.98 -84.58
C VAL A 31 -50.98 49.28 -85.85
N VAL A 32 -52.30 49.40 -86.11
CA VAL A 32 -52.83 49.92 -87.38
C VAL A 32 -54.05 50.79 -87.04
N ASN A 33 -54.00 52.06 -87.46
CA ASN A 33 -55.03 53.08 -87.30
C ASN A 33 -56.27 52.80 -88.19
N MET A 34 -57.46 53.06 -87.65
CA MET A 34 -58.54 53.71 -88.40
C MET A 34 -59.18 54.78 -87.51
N ASN A 35 -59.20 56.00 -88.05
CA ASN A 35 -59.98 57.14 -87.60
C ASN A 35 -61.47 56.78 -87.43
N ILE A 36 -62.15 57.41 -86.48
CA ILE A 36 -63.24 58.40 -86.71
C ILE A 36 -63.58 59.04 -85.35
N ASN A 37 -63.42 60.35 -85.28
CA ASN A 37 -64.12 61.23 -84.35
C ASN A 37 -65.49 61.54 -85.01
N ALA A 38 -66.61 61.23 -84.36
CA ALA A 38 -67.86 62.00 -84.46
C ALA A 38 -68.99 61.37 -83.60
N GLU A 39 -69.37 62.15 -82.58
CA GLU A 39 -70.74 62.50 -82.20
C GLU A 39 -71.64 61.53 -81.40
N MET A 40 -72.08 62.10 -80.27
CA MET A 40 -73.41 62.04 -79.64
C MET A 40 -74.32 60.86 -80.00
N GLN A 41 -74.65 60.05 -78.98
CA GLN A 41 -76.07 59.78 -78.69
C GLN A 41 -76.36 59.25 -77.29
N GLN A 42 -77.48 59.75 -76.77
CA GLN A 42 -78.10 59.40 -75.50
C GLN A 42 -78.60 57.94 -75.49
N MET A 43 -78.33 57.28 -74.36
CA MET A 43 -79.08 56.24 -73.65
C MET A 43 -79.76 55.08 -74.40
N ALA A 44 -79.31 53.85 -74.07
CA ALA A 44 -80.12 52.83 -73.39
C ALA A 44 -79.23 51.69 -72.81
N PRO A 45 -79.72 50.93 -71.81
CA PRO A 45 -78.91 50.32 -70.74
C PRO A 45 -78.59 48.84 -70.98
N GLY A 46 -77.41 48.36 -70.53
CA GLY A 46 -77.17 46.92 -70.56
C GLY A 46 -75.76 46.36 -70.41
N PHE A 47 -74.77 47.09 -69.87
CA PHE A 47 -73.49 46.48 -69.51
C PHE A 47 -73.31 46.44 -67.99
N PRO A 48 -73.21 45.25 -67.36
CA PRO A 48 -72.99 45.14 -65.92
C PRO A 48 -71.60 45.68 -65.59
N ARG A 49 -71.53 46.67 -64.69
CA ARG A 49 -70.27 47.01 -64.02
C ARG A 49 -69.80 45.78 -63.24
N GLY A 50 -68.53 45.39 -63.42
CA GLY A 50 -67.92 44.31 -62.65
C GLY A 50 -68.10 44.54 -61.16
N ARG A 51 -68.21 43.45 -60.40
CA ARG A 51 -68.25 43.54 -58.94
C ARG A 51 -66.89 44.04 -58.43
N GLU A 52 -66.93 44.99 -57.51
CA GLU A 52 -65.78 45.58 -56.81
C GLU A 52 -65.65 44.94 -55.42
N THR A 53 -64.44 44.93 -54.86
CA THR A 53 -64.20 44.46 -53.50
C THR A 53 -63.93 45.62 -52.54
N GLY A 54 -64.23 45.42 -51.27
CA GLY A 54 -64.02 46.44 -50.24
C GLY A 54 -64.15 45.88 -48.83
N LEU A 55 -63.86 46.71 -47.85
CA LEU A 55 -63.95 46.38 -46.43
C LEU A 55 -65.08 47.17 -45.78
N ILE A 56 -65.83 46.56 -44.86
CA ILE A 56 -66.84 47.28 -44.08
C ILE A 56 -66.14 48.31 -43.18
N ASP A 57 -66.26 49.59 -43.53
CA ASP A 57 -65.65 50.70 -42.79
C ASP A 57 -66.49 51.09 -41.57
N LYS A 58 -67.82 51.10 -41.71
CA LYS A 58 -68.72 51.46 -40.61
C LYS A 58 -70.07 50.76 -40.70
N LYS A 59 -70.59 50.35 -39.54
CA LYS A 59 -71.88 49.68 -39.37
C LYS A 59 -72.83 50.56 -38.53
N GLN A 60 -74.08 50.74 -38.96
CA GLN A 60 -75.16 51.46 -38.25
C GLN A 60 -76.44 50.64 -38.26
N HIS A 61 -77.46 50.97 -37.46
CA HIS A 61 -78.65 50.13 -37.24
C HIS A 61 -79.40 49.64 -38.50
N SER A 62 -79.34 50.33 -39.64
CA SER A 62 -80.03 49.92 -40.89
C SER A 62 -79.18 50.01 -42.16
N TYR A 63 -77.92 50.43 -42.06
CA TYR A 63 -77.04 50.67 -43.20
C TYR A 63 -75.56 50.59 -42.81
N GLY A 64 -74.68 50.57 -43.80
CA GLY A 64 -73.23 50.62 -43.58
C GLY A 64 -72.48 51.40 -44.67
N PHE A 65 -71.18 51.51 -44.47
CA PHE A 65 -70.23 52.05 -45.44
C PHE A 65 -69.17 51.02 -45.79
N ILE A 66 -68.83 50.93 -47.06
CA ILE A 66 -67.77 50.07 -47.60
C ILE A 66 -66.66 50.98 -48.11
N GLN A 67 -65.43 50.73 -47.67
CA GLN A 67 -64.24 51.33 -48.27
C GLN A 67 -63.80 50.45 -49.43
N CYS A 68 -63.76 50.99 -50.66
CA CYS A 68 -63.32 50.26 -51.85
C CYS A 68 -61.84 49.84 -51.72
N CYS A 69 -61.50 48.62 -52.16
CA CYS A 69 -60.11 48.17 -52.22
C CYS A 69 -59.38 48.72 -53.45
N ASP A 70 -60.06 48.82 -54.59
CA ASP A 70 -59.43 49.17 -55.87
C ASP A 70 -59.40 50.68 -56.17
N ARG A 71 -59.97 51.52 -55.30
CA ARG A 71 -60.01 52.97 -55.45
C ARG A 71 -60.27 53.68 -54.13
N ASP A 72 -59.87 54.95 -54.04
CA ASP A 72 -60.14 55.79 -52.88
C ASP A 72 -61.59 56.32 -52.89
N ALA A 73 -62.54 55.42 -52.67
CA ALA A 73 -63.96 55.73 -52.60
C ALA A 73 -64.63 55.01 -51.42
N ARG A 74 -65.53 55.72 -50.75
CA ARG A 74 -66.33 55.21 -49.64
C ARG A 74 -67.79 55.18 -50.04
N LEU A 75 -68.37 53.99 -50.14
CA LEU A 75 -69.71 53.77 -50.65
C LEU A 75 -70.69 53.44 -49.54
N PHE A 76 -71.88 54.01 -49.64
CA PHE A 76 -73.01 53.68 -48.78
C PHE A 76 -73.72 52.42 -49.29
N PHE A 77 -74.14 51.53 -48.40
CA PHE A 77 -75.08 50.45 -48.72
C PHE A 77 -76.16 50.34 -47.64
N HIS A 78 -77.36 49.97 -48.06
CA HIS A 78 -78.45 49.62 -47.14
C HIS A 78 -78.41 48.13 -46.83
N TYR A 79 -78.85 47.70 -45.65
CA TYR A 79 -78.81 46.27 -45.29
C TYR A 79 -79.66 45.36 -46.17
N SER A 80 -80.69 45.91 -46.83
CA SER A 80 -81.44 45.16 -47.85
C SER A 80 -80.57 44.74 -49.05
N GLU A 81 -79.45 45.43 -49.28
CA GLU A 81 -78.52 45.11 -50.35
C GLU A 81 -77.44 44.11 -49.91
N TYR A 82 -77.40 43.73 -48.63
CA TYR A 82 -76.48 42.72 -48.12
C TYR A 82 -77.09 41.33 -48.24
N ASN A 83 -76.48 40.48 -49.07
CA ASN A 83 -76.91 39.12 -49.33
C ASN A 83 -76.25 38.15 -48.33
N GLY A 84 -76.65 38.27 -47.06
CA GLY A 84 -76.13 37.49 -45.94
C GLY A 84 -76.81 37.88 -44.61
N ASP A 85 -76.39 37.26 -43.52
CA ASP A 85 -76.92 37.60 -42.19
C ASP A 85 -76.27 38.88 -41.64
N VAL A 86 -77.07 39.94 -41.53
CA VAL A 86 -76.66 41.28 -41.06
C VAL A 86 -76.11 41.24 -39.63
N GLU A 87 -76.53 40.29 -38.79
CA GLU A 87 -76.00 40.14 -37.43
C GLU A 87 -74.53 39.70 -37.45
N THR A 88 -74.15 38.88 -38.44
CA THR A 88 -72.78 38.36 -38.59
C THR A 88 -71.82 39.33 -39.27
N LEU A 89 -72.32 40.40 -39.89
CA LEU A 89 -71.51 41.41 -40.55
C LEU A 89 -70.81 42.31 -39.52
N LYS A 90 -69.47 42.32 -39.52
CA LYS A 90 -68.61 43.13 -38.63
C LYS A 90 -67.85 44.19 -39.40
N ILE A 91 -67.39 45.23 -38.69
CA ILE A 91 -66.47 46.23 -39.24
C ILE A 91 -65.14 45.53 -39.55
N GLY A 92 -64.56 45.80 -40.72
CA GLY A 92 -63.35 45.16 -41.25
C GLY A 92 -63.59 43.90 -42.10
N GLU A 93 -64.84 43.44 -42.24
CA GLU A 93 -65.16 42.27 -43.06
C GLU A 93 -65.02 42.55 -44.56
N ALA A 94 -64.47 41.57 -45.28
CA ALA A 94 -64.29 41.60 -46.72
C ALA A 94 -65.62 41.36 -47.44
N VAL A 95 -65.97 42.29 -48.32
CA VAL A 95 -67.20 42.24 -49.10
C VAL A 95 -66.95 42.52 -50.57
N GLU A 96 -67.73 41.85 -51.41
CA GLU A 96 -67.83 42.10 -52.83
C GLU A 96 -69.19 42.77 -53.11
N PHE A 97 -69.21 43.83 -53.90
CA PHE A 97 -70.40 44.63 -54.16
C PHE A 97 -70.41 45.15 -55.60
N GLN A 98 -71.55 45.61 -56.08
CA GLN A 98 -71.65 46.31 -57.35
C GLN A 98 -71.94 47.79 -57.12
N MET A 99 -71.21 48.70 -57.78
CA MET A 99 -71.52 50.12 -57.70
C MET A 99 -72.73 50.46 -58.59
N SER A 100 -73.77 51.00 -57.96
CA SER A 100 -74.93 51.60 -58.62
C SER A 100 -75.10 53.06 -58.18
N PHE A 101 -76.14 53.74 -58.65
CA PHE A 101 -76.51 55.09 -58.20
C PHE A 101 -77.92 55.06 -57.61
N ASP A 102 -78.10 55.69 -56.45
CA ASP A 102 -79.42 55.84 -55.83
C ASP A 102 -80.33 56.65 -56.76
N ARG A 103 -81.45 56.06 -57.18
CA ARG A 103 -82.40 56.67 -58.12
C ARG A 103 -83.02 57.97 -57.62
N ARG A 104 -83.03 58.20 -56.30
CA ARG A 104 -83.59 59.42 -55.68
C ARG A 104 -82.55 60.54 -55.54
N THR A 105 -81.29 60.19 -55.26
CA THR A 105 -80.25 61.18 -54.90
C THR A 105 -79.11 61.30 -55.90
N GLY A 106 -79.01 60.37 -56.86
CA GLY A 106 -77.90 60.29 -57.83
C GLY A 106 -76.55 59.93 -57.22
N LYS A 107 -76.48 59.65 -55.91
CA LYS A 107 -75.22 59.33 -55.22
C LYS A 107 -74.80 57.88 -55.49
N PRO A 108 -73.49 57.61 -55.62
CA PRO A 108 -72.99 56.25 -55.79
C PRO A 108 -73.25 55.43 -54.52
N VAL A 109 -73.86 54.26 -54.68
CA VAL A 109 -74.18 53.31 -53.62
C VAL A 109 -73.71 51.92 -54.00
N ALA A 110 -73.36 51.12 -53.01
CA ALA A 110 -73.03 49.72 -53.19
C ALA A 110 -74.31 48.89 -53.08
N VAL A 111 -74.57 48.04 -54.08
CA VAL A 111 -75.71 47.13 -54.17
C VAL A 111 -75.24 45.68 -54.31
N GLY A 112 -76.06 44.72 -53.89
CA GLY A 112 -75.71 43.30 -53.95
C GLY A 112 -74.40 42.95 -53.22
N VAL A 113 -74.23 43.49 -52.02
CA VAL A 113 -73.07 43.29 -51.14
C VAL A 113 -73.07 41.86 -50.62
N VAL A 114 -71.97 41.12 -50.78
CA VAL A 114 -71.82 39.73 -50.33
C VAL A 114 -70.54 39.62 -49.52
N LYS A 115 -70.58 38.89 -48.39
CA LYS A 115 -69.36 38.57 -47.66
C LYS A 115 -68.52 37.59 -48.46
N VAL A 116 -67.24 37.90 -48.58
CA VAL A 116 -66.26 37.08 -49.28
C VAL A 116 -65.10 36.73 -48.36
N ASP A 117 -64.27 35.78 -48.80
CA ASP A 117 -63.09 35.38 -48.04
C ASP A 117 -62.11 36.56 -47.92
N PRO A 118 -61.59 36.88 -46.72
CA PRO A 118 -60.59 37.93 -46.55
C PRO A 118 -59.33 37.73 -47.42
N THR A 119 -59.00 36.48 -47.77
CA THR A 119 -57.82 36.14 -48.59
C THR A 119 -57.93 36.61 -50.04
N ILE A 120 -59.15 36.82 -50.56
CA ILE A 120 -59.38 37.33 -51.92
C ILE A 120 -59.56 38.85 -51.99
N VAL A 121 -59.65 39.52 -50.83
CA VAL A 121 -59.84 40.98 -50.70
C VAL A 121 -58.60 41.59 -50.06
N SER A 122 -57.55 41.73 -50.86
CA SER A 122 -56.37 42.51 -50.48
C SER A 122 -56.40 43.87 -51.20
N ALA A 123 -56.14 44.94 -50.44
CA ALA A 123 -55.82 46.25 -51.00
C ALA A 123 -54.46 46.24 -51.71
N GLU A 124 -53.68 45.17 -51.58
CA GLU A 124 -52.32 45.05 -52.08
C GLU A 124 -52.13 43.79 -52.93
N ILE A 125 -51.33 43.90 -53.97
CA ILE A 125 -50.90 42.80 -54.81
C ILE A 125 -49.50 42.38 -54.33
N LEU A 126 -49.40 41.18 -53.76
CA LEU A 126 -48.12 40.57 -53.41
C LEU A 126 -47.48 39.97 -54.66
N SER A 127 -46.16 40.08 -54.78
CA SER A 127 -45.40 39.35 -55.79
C SER A 127 -45.47 37.85 -55.54
N ASP A 128 -45.62 37.06 -56.62
CA ASP A 128 -45.66 35.60 -56.54
C ASP A 128 -44.33 35.01 -56.03
N GLU A 129 -43.22 35.71 -56.27
CA GLU A 129 -41.87 35.32 -55.84
C GLU A 129 -41.41 36.11 -54.62
N LYS A 130 -40.63 35.44 -53.75
CA LYS A 130 -39.85 36.08 -52.70
C LYS A 130 -38.55 36.61 -53.29
N VAL A 131 -38.25 37.87 -53.00
CA VAL A 131 -37.05 38.58 -53.42
C VAL A 131 -36.05 38.58 -52.26
N GLN A 132 -34.78 38.31 -52.58
CA GLN A 132 -33.69 38.41 -51.62
C GLN A 132 -33.21 39.85 -51.50
N GLY A 133 -32.96 40.29 -50.28
CA GLY A 133 -32.40 41.60 -50.00
C GLY A 133 -31.69 41.68 -48.66
N THR A 134 -31.24 42.88 -48.31
CA THR A 134 -30.47 43.14 -47.08
C THR A 134 -31.14 44.25 -46.28
N ILE A 135 -31.20 44.11 -44.95
CA ILE A 135 -31.78 45.14 -44.08
C ILE A 135 -30.81 46.31 -43.95
N VAL A 136 -31.26 47.52 -44.28
CA VAL A 136 -30.46 48.76 -44.16
C VAL A 136 -30.89 49.58 -42.95
N GLN A 137 -32.17 49.47 -42.56
CA GLN A 137 -32.72 50.15 -41.40
C GLN A 137 -33.69 49.23 -40.65
N GLU A 138 -33.53 49.14 -39.35
CA GLU A 138 -34.39 48.33 -38.47
C GLU A 138 -35.73 49.06 -38.20
N ALA A 139 -36.84 48.31 -38.20
CA ALA A 139 -38.14 48.83 -37.79
C ALA A 139 -38.18 49.05 -36.26
N LYS A 140 -38.74 50.17 -35.80
CA LYS A 140 -38.81 50.55 -34.38
C LYS A 140 -40.24 50.81 -33.93
N GLN A 141 -40.59 50.38 -32.72
CA GLN A 141 -41.85 50.78 -32.08
C GLN A 141 -41.79 52.27 -31.71
N ILE A 142 -42.57 53.11 -32.39
CA ILE A 142 -42.76 54.51 -31.98
C ILE A 142 -43.75 54.55 -30.81
N LYS A 143 -43.28 54.91 -29.62
CA LYS A 143 -44.16 55.30 -28.50
C LYS A 143 -44.57 56.76 -28.67
N GLN A 144 -45.85 57.03 -28.96
CA GLN A 144 -46.36 58.40 -28.99
C GLN A 144 -46.28 59.03 -27.58
N LYS A 145 -45.48 60.09 -27.43
CA LYS A 145 -45.59 61.02 -26.31
C LYS A 145 -45.44 62.45 -26.82
N ASN A 146 -46.56 63.17 -26.77
CA ASN A 146 -46.77 64.61 -26.89
C ASN A 146 -46.13 65.34 -28.10
N GLY A 147 -47.01 65.89 -28.93
CA GLY A 147 -46.68 66.55 -30.18
C GLY A 147 -45.71 67.72 -30.06
N THR A 148 -44.58 67.56 -30.73
CA THR A 148 -43.89 68.55 -31.57
C THR A 148 -42.91 67.76 -32.42
N VAL A 149 -43.07 67.80 -33.75
CA VAL A 149 -42.31 67.00 -34.72
C VAL A 149 -41.01 67.72 -35.07
N PRO A 150 -39.86 67.02 -35.07
CA PRO A 150 -38.82 67.26 -36.07
C PRO A 150 -38.58 65.99 -36.90
N GLY A 151 -38.94 66.06 -38.19
CA GLY A 151 -38.34 65.29 -39.29
C GLY A 151 -38.46 63.76 -39.32
N ALA A 152 -39.33 63.27 -40.20
CA ALA A 152 -39.13 62.08 -41.06
C ALA A 152 -38.52 60.81 -40.44
N GLN A 153 -39.11 60.27 -39.37
CA GLN A 153 -38.95 58.84 -39.04
C GLN A 153 -40.32 58.21 -38.82
N ASP A 154 -40.86 57.60 -39.86
CA ASP A 154 -42.14 56.85 -39.84
C ASP A 154 -42.08 55.54 -39.02
N GLY A 155 -40.97 55.26 -38.32
CA GLY A 155 -40.80 54.05 -37.50
C GLY A 155 -40.62 52.76 -38.31
N LEU A 156 -40.80 52.83 -39.62
CA LEU A 156 -40.61 51.76 -40.58
C LEU A 156 -39.11 51.47 -40.78
N GLY A 157 -38.78 50.18 -40.88
CA GLY A 157 -37.49 49.70 -41.35
C GLY A 157 -37.37 49.82 -42.87
N ARG A 158 -36.17 49.58 -43.39
CA ARG A 158 -35.86 49.56 -44.84
C ARG A 158 -35.08 48.31 -45.20
N VAL A 159 -35.52 47.64 -46.26
CA VAL A 159 -34.81 46.54 -46.92
C VAL A 159 -34.38 46.98 -48.31
N THR A 160 -33.24 46.49 -48.78
CA THR A 160 -32.76 46.70 -50.16
C THR A 160 -32.80 45.43 -50.97
N TYR A 161 -33.19 45.52 -52.23
CA TYR A 161 -32.99 44.43 -53.20
C TYR A 161 -32.44 44.97 -54.51
N VAL A 162 -31.79 44.10 -55.28
CA VAL A 162 -31.25 44.44 -56.59
C VAL A 162 -32.14 43.86 -57.67
N HIS A 163 -32.57 44.70 -58.60
CA HIS A 163 -33.31 44.27 -59.79
C HIS A 163 -32.72 44.96 -61.02
N ASN A 164 -32.35 44.19 -62.05
CA ASN A 164 -31.69 44.68 -63.26
C ASN A 164 -30.43 45.54 -63.02
N GLY A 165 -29.68 45.27 -61.94
CA GLY A 165 -28.46 46.01 -61.60
C GLY A 165 -28.69 47.32 -60.83
N GLU A 166 -29.94 47.68 -60.56
CA GLU A 166 -30.32 48.84 -59.75
C GLU A 166 -30.74 48.39 -58.34
N CYS A 167 -30.37 49.18 -57.32
CA CYS A 167 -30.68 48.90 -55.92
C CYS A 167 -31.92 49.69 -55.48
N PHE A 168 -32.95 48.98 -55.07
CA PHE A 168 -34.24 49.55 -54.64
C PHE A 168 -34.38 49.43 -53.13
N PHE A 169 -35.01 50.43 -52.50
CA PHE A 169 -35.26 50.47 -51.07
C PHE A 169 -36.76 50.36 -50.81
N LEU A 170 -37.17 49.36 -50.02
CA LEU A 170 -38.57 49.15 -49.66
C LEU A 170 -38.77 49.33 -48.15
N PRO A 171 -39.80 50.07 -47.72
CA PRO A 171 -40.16 50.16 -46.31
C PRO A 171 -40.81 48.85 -45.83
N TYR A 172 -40.58 48.49 -44.57
CA TYR A 172 -41.29 47.42 -43.86
C TYR A 172 -41.58 47.82 -42.40
N GLY A 173 -42.70 47.37 -41.85
CA GLY A 173 -43.10 47.54 -40.46
C GLY A 173 -42.83 46.29 -39.61
N LEU A 174 -43.02 46.40 -38.30
CA LEU A 174 -42.87 45.25 -37.39
C LEU A 174 -43.89 44.14 -37.67
N ASP A 175 -45.08 44.50 -38.15
CA ASP A 175 -46.14 43.56 -38.54
C ASP A 175 -45.86 42.85 -39.87
N ASP A 176 -44.80 43.27 -40.59
CA ASP A 176 -44.39 42.67 -41.87
C ASP A 176 -43.36 41.55 -41.68
N LEU A 177 -42.89 41.32 -40.44
CA LEU A 177 -41.94 40.26 -40.07
C LEU A 177 -42.66 38.92 -39.87
N VAL A 178 -42.13 37.84 -40.44
CA VAL A 178 -42.66 36.47 -40.29
C VAL A 178 -41.65 35.62 -39.51
N GLY A 179 -42.03 35.17 -38.31
CA GLY A 179 -41.20 34.33 -37.42
C GLY A 179 -41.06 34.91 -36.01
N THR A 180 -41.14 34.06 -34.97
CA THR A 180 -41.37 34.49 -33.58
C THR A 180 -40.10 34.77 -32.76
N SER A 181 -38.87 34.56 -33.26
CA SER A 181 -37.69 34.48 -32.38
C SER A 181 -36.66 35.63 -32.46
N THR A 182 -36.51 36.37 -33.55
CA THR A 182 -35.53 37.49 -33.62
C THR A 182 -35.89 38.53 -34.67
N THR A 183 -35.86 39.82 -34.31
CA THR A 183 -36.00 40.94 -35.27
C THR A 183 -34.72 41.06 -36.12
N PRO A 184 -34.82 41.12 -37.47
CA PRO A 184 -33.66 41.29 -38.35
C PRO A 184 -32.88 42.57 -38.03
N LYS A 185 -31.54 42.50 -38.04
CA LYS A 185 -30.63 43.63 -37.79
C LYS A 185 -30.13 44.25 -39.09
N ALA A 186 -29.65 45.49 -39.01
CA ALA A 186 -28.99 46.14 -40.15
C ALA A 186 -27.78 45.32 -40.63
N GLY A 187 -27.80 44.90 -41.89
CA GLY A 187 -26.80 44.04 -42.53
C GLY A 187 -27.24 42.59 -42.76
N ASP A 188 -28.37 42.15 -42.20
CA ASP A 188 -28.87 40.78 -42.37
C ASP A 188 -29.51 40.59 -43.76
N ASP A 189 -29.23 39.45 -44.38
CA ASP A 189 -29.90 39.01 -45.60
C ASP A 189 -31.28 38.40 -45.28
N VAL A 190 -32.28 38.80 -46.04
CA VAL A 190 -33.69 38.48 -45.82
C VAL A 190 -34.36 38.11 -47.14
N LEU A 191 -35.40 37.29 -47.05
CA LEU A 191 -36.36 37.07 -48.13
C LEU A 191 -37.64 37.82 -47.81
N PHE A 192 -38.23 38.48 -48.79
CA PHE A 192 -39.50 39.18 -48.62
C PHE A 192 -40.29 39.22 -49.93
N GLN A 193 -41.59 39.45 -49.86
CA GLN A 193 -42.43 39.68 -51.03
C GLN A 193 -42.65 41.18 -51.24
N ILE A 194 -42.68 41.61 -52.50
CA ILE A 194 -42.98 42.99 -52.85
C ILE A 194 -44.50 43.13 -52.90
N ALA A 195 -45.06 43.94 -52.02
CA ALA A 195 -46.47 44.29 -52.01
C ALA A 195 -46.68 45.65 -52.68
N THR A 196 -47.57 45.72 -53.67
CA THR A 196 -47.98 46.96 -54.34
C THR A 196 -49.41 47.31 -53.93
N ASP A 197 -49.62 48.47 -53.31
CA ASP A 197 -50.95 48.98 -52.98
C ASP A 197 -51.71 49.34 -54.27
N LYS A 198 -52.93 48.80 -54.45
CA LYS A 198 -53.77 49.01 -55.62
C LYS A 198 -54.31 50.44 -55.74
N ARG A 199 -54.35 51.21 -54.64
CA ARG A 199 -54.96 52.54 -54.58
C ARG A 199 -54.00 53.64 -54.99
N ASP A 200 -52.76 53.57 -54.54
CA ASP A 200 -51.75 54.62 -54.75
C ASP A 200 -50.48 54.13 -55.46
N GLY A 201 -50.37 52.82 -55.74
CA GLY A 201 -49.23 52.23 -56.42
C GLY A 201 -47.96 52.17 -55.57
N LYS A 202 -48.02 52.46 -54.26
CA LYS A 202 -46.84 52.37 -53.40
C LYS A 202 -46.42 50.92 -53.20
N ILE A 203 -45.11 50.71 -53.21
CA ILE A 203 -44.48 49.41 -53.01
C ILE A 203 -43.86 49.31 -51.61
N ARG A 204 -44.05 48.16 -50.95
CA ARG A 204 -43.50 47.84 -49.63
C ARG A 204 -43.06 46.39 -49.53
N ALA A 205 -42.20 46.08 -48.56
CA ALA A 205 -41.79 44.70 -48.30
C ALA A 205 -42.74 44.06 -47.27
N ARG A 206 -43.26 42.88 -47.60
CA ARG A 206 -44.16 42.05 -46.77
C ARG A 206 -43.58 40.66 -46.60
N ASN A 207 -43.96 39.96 -45.54
CA ASN A 207 -43.47 38.61 -45.23
C ASN A 207 -41.94 38.55 -45.20
N VAL A 208 -41.34 39.50 -44.48
CA VAL A 208 -39.89 39.60 -44.31
C VAL A 208 -39.45 38.47 -43.38
N GLU A 209 -38.73 37.52 -43.96
CA GLU A 209 -38.16 36.36 -43.30
C GLU A 209 -36.64 36.50 -43.30
N SER A 210 -36.01 36.30 -42.15
CA SER A 210 -34.56 36.16 -42.11
C SER A 210 -34.15 34.97 -42.97
N LEU A 211 -33.23 35.19 -43.90
CA LEU A 211 -32.55 34.09 -44.54
C LEU A 211 -31.66 33.49 -43.45
N GLU A 212 -32.14 32.44 -42.78
CA GLU A 212 -31.26 31.60 -41.97
C GLU A 212 -30.17 31.15 -42.95
N SER A 213 -28.99 31.79 -42.85
CA SER A 213 -27.77 31.22 -43.39
C SER A 213 -27.81 29.77 -42.95
N ALA A 214 -27.87 28.82 -43.88
CA ALA A 214 -27.79 27.41 -43.57
C ALA A 214 -26.53 27.24 -42.72
N ASN A 215 -26.71 27.24 -41.40
CA ASN A 215 -25.62 27.42 -40.46
C ASN A 215 -24.90 26.10 -40.49
N GLN A 216 -23.87 26.01 -41.34
CA GLN A 216 -22.95 24.91 -41.28
C GLN A 216 -22.30 24.99 -39.91
N ARG A 217 -22.84 24.21 -38.97
CA ARG A 217 -22.30 24.11 -37.63
C ARG A 217 -21.10 23.22 -37.72
N TYR A 218 -19.98 23.78 -37.32
CA TYR A 218 -18.72 23.08 -37.16
C TYR A 218 -18.66 22.58 -35.73
N VAL A 219 -17.88 21.52 -35.54
CA VAL A 219 -17.57 21.00 -34.21
C VAL A 219 -16.07 21.10 -33.97
N GLY A 220 -15.68 21.17 -32.71
CA GLY A 220 -14.29 21.31 -32.32
C GLY A 220 -14.13 21.19 -30.81
N VAL A 221 -12.89 21.32 -30.35
CA VAL A 221 -12.55 21.20 -28.93
C VAL A 221 -11.86 22.47 -28.45
N VAL A 222 -12.24 22.96 -27.28
CA VAL A 222 -11.60 24.16 -26.70
C VAL A 222 -10.16 23.84 -26.30
N CYS A 223 -9.18 24.35 -27.07
CA CYS A 223 -7.76 24.07 -26.86
C CYS A 223 -7.04 25.15 -26.05
N SER A 224 -7.59 26.37 -25.97
CA SER A 224 -7.00 27.47 -25.22
C SER A 224 -8.05 28.44 -24.69
N MET A 225 -7.88 28.88 -23.44
CA MET A 225 -8.73 29.85 -22.75
C MET A 225 -7.83 30.96 -22.19
N LYS A 226 -8.25 32.22 -22.34
CA LYS A 226 -7.56 33.42 -21.81
C LYS A 226 -8.53 34.21 -20.93
N ASP A 227 -8.39 35.53 -20.83
CA ASP A 227 -9.22 36.32 -19.91
C ASP A 227 -10.61 36.65 -20.49
N THR A 228 -10.69 36.91 -21.80
CA THR A 228 -11.94 37.33 -22.48
C THR A 228 -12.23 36.59 -23.79
N PHE A 229 -11.35 35.68 -24.18
CA PHE A 229 -11.42 34.98 -25.46
C PHE A 229 -10.73 33.62 -25.36
N GLY A 230 -10.97 32.76 -26.34
CA GLY A 230 -10.34 31.45 -26.44
C GLY A 230 -10.10 31.03 -27.89
N PHE A 231 -9.58 29.81 -28.02
CA PHE A 231 -9.38 29.15 -29.31
C PHE A 231 -10.01 27.76 -29.27
N ILE A 232 -10.66 27.41 -30.37
CA ILE A 232 -11.25 26.09 -30.61
C ILE A 232 -10.43 25.41 -31.69
N GLU A 233 -9.95 24.20 -31.44
CA GLU A 233 -9.37 23.35 -32.47
C GLU A 233 -10.51 22.77 -33.32
N ARG A 234 -10.48 23.05 -34.63
CA ARG A 234 -11.55 22.67 -35.55
C ARG A 234 -11.48 21.19 -35.94
N ALA A 235 -12.61 20.51 -35.98
CA ALA A 235 -12.70 19.10 -36.39
C ALA A 235 -12.65 18.92 -37.92
N ASP A 236 -12.92 19.96 -38.70
CA ASP A 236 -12.95 19.90 -40.17
C ASP A 236 -11.61 20.25 -40.84
N ILE A 237 -10.75 21.01 -40.15
CA ILE A 237 -9.45 21.45 -40.66
C ILE A 237 -8.45 21.58 -39.51
N VAL A 238 -7.17 21.29 -39.77
CA VAL A 238 -6.08 21.38 -38.78
C VAL A 238 -5.70 22.86 -38.54
N LYS A 239 -6.63 23.62 -37.95
CA LYS A 239 -6.47 25.01 -37.55
C LYS A 239 -7.30 25.31 -36.32
N GLU A 240 -6.78 26.23 -35.52
CA GLU A 240 -7.54 26.83 -34.42
C GLU A 240 -8.37 28.01 -34.94
N ILE A 241 -9.55 28.20 -34.35
CA ILE A 241 -10.42 29.35 -34.61
C ILE A 241 -10.61 30.15 -33.33
N PHE A 242 -10.51 31.47 -33.46
CA PHE A 242 -10.68 32.41 -32.35
C PHE A 242 -12.16 32.57 -32.00
N PHE A 243 -12.47 32.69 -30.71
CA PHE A 243 -13.78 33.12 -30.24
C PHE A 243 -13.71 34.08 -29.07
N HIS A 244 -14.73 34.92 -28.94
CA HIS A 244 -14.92 35.78 -27.77
C HIS A 244 -15.92 35.14 -26.80
N TYR A 245 -15.76 35.35 -25.49
CA TYR A 245 -16.62 34.72 -24.47
C TYR A 245 -18.10 35.09 -24.60
N SER A 246 -18.41 36.24 -25.19
CA SER A 246 -19.79 36.64 -25.48
C SER A 246 -20.50 35.78 -26.55
N GLU A 247 -19.75 34.98 -27.31
CA GLU A 247 -20.31 34.12 -28.36
C GLU A 247 -20.75 32.75 -27.79
N PHE A 248 -20.46 32.44 -26.53
CA PHE A 248 -20.87 31.20 -25.87
C PHE A 248 -22.31 31.26 -25.37
N LYS A 249 -23.12 30.28 -25.76
CA LYS A 249 -24.52 30.09 -25.35
C LYS A 249 -24.55 29.35 -24.00
N GLY A 250 -24.18 30.05 -22.95
CA GLY A 250 -24.15 29.52 -21.59
C GLY A 250 -23.39 30.43 -20.63
N ASP A 251 -23.19 29.97 -19.40
CA ASP A 251 -22.26 30.61 -18.49
C ASP A 251 -20.83 30.24 -18.89
N ILE A 252 -20.00 31.24 -19.21
CA ILE A 252 -18.61 31.01 -19.63
C ILE A 252 -17.78 30.26 -18.57
N THR A 253 -18.17 30.33 -17.29
CA THR A 253 -17.49 29.62 -16.21
C THR A 253 -17.66 28.10 -16.29
N GLU A 254 -18.65 27.62 -17.04
CA GLU A 254 -18.90 26.19 -17.27
C GLU A 254 -18.06 25.63 -18.43
N LEU A 255 -17.49 26.49 -19.29
CA LEU A 255 -16.67 26.09 -20.41
C LEU A 255 -15.21 25.91 -19.98
N ILE A 256 -14.70 24.69 -20.08
CA ILE A 256 -13.34 24.34 -19.69
C ILE A 256 -12.50 23.86 -20.88
N LEU A 257 -11.18 23.84 -20.69
CA LEU A 257 -10.26 23.27 -21.68
C LEU A 257 -10.57 21.79 -21.91
N GLY A 258 -10.66 21.39 -23.18
CA GLY A 258 -11.02 20.03 -23.58
C GLY A 258 -12.52 19.81 -23.82
N ASP A 259 -13.39 20.80 -23.59
CA ASP A 259 -14.81 20.66 -23.90
C ASP A 259 -15.07 20.61 -25.41
N ASP A 260 -15.92 19.67 -25.81
CA ASP A 260 -16.47 19.57 -27.16
C ASP A 260 -17.51 20.68 -27.37
N VAL A 261 -17.43 21.37 -28.50
CA VAL A 261 -18.32 22.50 -28.82
C VAL A 261 -18.80 22.47 -30.27
N ALA A 262 -20.04 22.91 -30.48
CA ALA A 262 -20.58 23.25 -31.79
C ALA A 262 -20.60 24.77 -31.98
N PHE A 263 -20.21 25.26 -33.16
CA PHE A 263 -20.11 26.69 -33.45
C PHE A 263 -20.40 26.99 -34.92
N GLY A 264 -20.82 28.22 -35.21
CA GLY A 264 -20.82 28.78 -36.56
C GLY A 264 -19.51 29.50 -36.86
N VAL A 265 -19.14 29.62 -38.14
CA VAL A 265 -17.96 30.38 -38.57
C VAL A 265 -18.42 31.67 -39.26
N GLN A 266 -17.93 32.82 -38.80
CA GLN A 266 -18.19 34.12 -39.39
C GLN A 266 -16.88 34.84 -39.74
N ILE A 267 -16.84 35.59 -40.83
CA ILE A 267 -15.67 36.41 -41.19
C ILE A 267 -15.83 37.80 -40.54
N ARG A 268 -14.94 38.17 -39.61
CA ARG A 268 -14.83 39.52 -39.04
C ARG A 268 -13.43 40.07 -39.32
N ASN A 269 -13.33 41.26 -39.92
CA ASN A 269 -12.04 41.90 -40.29
C ASN A 269 -11.09 40.98 -41.10
N ASN A 270 -11.61 40.28 -42.11
CA ASN A 270 -10.89 39.29 -42.93
C ASN A 270 -10.29 38.11 -42.13
N LYS A 271 -10.82 37.80 -40.93
CA LYS A 271 -10.46 36.61 -40.15
C LYS A 271 -11.71 35.80 -39.82
N GLU A 272 -11.58 34.48 -39.89
CA GLU A 272 -12.60 33.55 -39.41
C GLU A 272 -12.65 33.58 -37.89
N VAL A 273 -13.84 33.78 -37.33
CA VAL A 273 -14.12 33.72 -35.89
C VAL A 273 -15.29 32.79 -35.64
N ALA A 274 -15.25 32.06 -34.52
CA ALA A 274 -16.34 31.21 -34.10
C ALA A 274 -17.41 32.05 -33.38
N VAL A 275 -18.66 31.82 -33.76
CA VAL A 275 -19.87 32.47 -33.26
C VAL A 275 -20.89 31.41 -32.86
N ASP A 276 -21.91 31.77 -32.08
CA ASP A 276 -22.96 30.84 -31.66
C ASP A 276 -22.38 29.52 -31.07
N ILE A 277 -21.53 29.62 -30.06
CA ILE A 277 -20.82 28.46 -29.51
C ILE A 277 -21.69 27.78 -28.48
N GLU A 278 -21.79 26.46 -28.54
CA GLU A 278 -22.63 25.64 -27.69
C GLU A 278 -21.85 24.40 -27.24
N ARG A 279 -21.92 24.06 -25.95
CA ARG A 279 -21.23 22.89 -25.41
C ARG A 279 -21.92 21.61 -25.86
N LEU A 280 -21.13 20.63 -26.28
CA LEU A 280 -21.57 19.28 -26.65
C LEU A 280 -21.22 18.28 -25.54
N PRO A 281 -21.86 17.10 -25.52
CA PRO A 281 -21.42 16.00 -24.68
C PRO A 281 -19.97 15.61 -24.98
N GLU A 282 -19.21 15.28 -23.94
CA GLU A 282 -17.81 14.86 -24.06
C GLU A 282 -17.69 13.59 -24.94
N GLY A 283 -16.73 13.60 -25.87
CA GLY A 283 -16.48 12.48 -26.80
C GLY A 283 -17.28 12.54 -28.11
N THR A 284 -17.99 13.65 -28.36
CA THR A 284 -18.66 13.92 -29.63
C THR A 284 -17.66 14.26 -30.73
N VAL A 285 -16.57 14.95 -30.40
CA VAL A 285 -15.55 15.37 -31.37
C VAL A 285 -14.38 14.40 -31.37
N ILE A 286 -14.16 13.74 -32.50
CA ILE A 286 -13.06 12.79 -32.71
C ILE A 286 -12.18 13.32 -33.84
N PHE A 287 -10.96 13.74 -33.50
CA PHE A 287 -9.98 14.23 -34.48
C PHE A 287 -9.24 13.09 -35.19
N GLU A 288 -9.04 11.96 -34.51
CA GLU A 288 -8.16 10.90 -34.96
C GLU A 288 -8.84 9.53 -34.82
N ASP A 289 -8.60 8.67 -35.81
CA ASP A 289 -8.95 7.25 -35.76
C ASP A 289 -7.74 6.46 -35.26
N ILE A 290 -7.89 5.81 -34.11
CA ILE A 290 -6.87 4.94 -33.53
C ILE A 290 -7.08 3.52 -34.04
N ALA A 291 -6.05 2.96 -34.67
CA ALA A 291 -6.05 1.57 -35.11
C ALA A 291 -6.24 0.62 -33.91
N VAL A 292 -7.13 -0.38 -34.08
CA VAL A 292 -7.46 -1.35 -33.02
C VAL A 292 -6.26 -2.24 -32.71
N GLU A 293 -5.55 -2.69 -33.74
CA GLU A 293 -4.38 -3.56 -33.58
C GLU A 293 -3.14 -2.74 -33.21
N PRO A 294 -2.47 -3.06 -32.10
CA PRO A 294 -1.19 -2.45 -31.76
C PRO A 294 -0.10 -2.89 -32.74
N ALA A 295 0.75 -1.94 -33.12
CA ALA A 295 1.95 -2.17 -33.90
C ALA A 295 3.17 -2.27 -32.97
N LYS A 296 4.18 -3.02 -33.39
CA LYS A 296 5.47 -3.12 -32.72
C LYS A 296 6.55 -2.48 -33.57
N GLY A 297 7.42 -1.69 -32.94
CA GLY A 297 8.52 -1.02 -33.63
C GLY A 297 9.65 -0.65 -32.69
N LYS A 298 10.72 -0.07 -33.25
CA LYS A 298 11.89 0.40 -32.52
C LYS A 298 11.98 1.92 -32.49
N ILE A 299 12.35 2.49 -31.35
CA ILE A 299 12.59 3.92 -31.23
C ILE A 299 13.83 4.29 -32.06
N LEU A 300 13.63 5.07 -33.12
CA LEU A 300 14.71 5.60 -33.94
C LEU A 300 15.26 6.91 -33.35
N LYS A 301 14.37 7.76 -32.82
CA LYS A 301 14.72 9.05 -32.23
C LYS A 301 13.83 9.36 -31.03
N THR A 302 14.45 9.70 -29.91
CA THR A 302 13.77 10.10 -28.67
C THR A 302 13.51 11.61 -28.60
N ILE A 303 12.52 12.00 -27.81
CA ILE A 303 12.19 13.40 -27.53
C ILE A 303 13.03 13.86 -26.33
N LYS A 304 13.91 14.83 -26.53
CA LYS A 304 14.73 15.40 -25.44
C LYS A 304 13.96 16.55 -24.76
N ALA A 305 13.77 16.45 -23.44
CA ALA A 305 13.06 17.45 -22.62
C ALA A 305 13.61 18.89 -22.71
N SER A 306 14.83 19.10 -23.25
CA SER A 306 15.48 20.41 -23.34
C SER A 306 15.00 21.28 -24.51
N ASN A 307 14.28 20.74 -25.50
CA ASN A 307 13.87 21.50 -26.70
C ASN A 307 12.40 21.95 -26.64
N ARG A 308 12.11 22.93 -25.78
CA ARG A 308 10.78 23.58 -25.70
C ARG A 308 10.54 24.57 -26.86
N ARG A 309 10.56 24.10 -28.10
CA ARG A 309 10.06 24.86 -29.26
C ARG A 309 8.70 24.28 -29.68
N PRO A 310 7.61 25.08 -29.69
CA PRO A 310 6.28 24.62 -30.10
C PRO A 310 6.20 24.04 -31.52
N SER A 311 7.17 24.33 -32.39
CA SER A 311 7.17 23.88 -33.79
C SER A 311 7.59 22.42 -34.00
N GLU A 312 7.98 21.68 -32.95
CA GLU A 312 8.40 20.28 -33.02
C GLU A 312 7.48 19.36 -32.20
N ALA A 313 6.15 19.57 -32.29
CA ALA A 313 5.15 18.78 -31.55
C ALA A 313 5.27 17.26 -31.74
N LEU A 314 5.88 16.81 -32.84
CA LEU A 314 6.14 15.39 -33.16
C LEU A 314 7.64 15.16 -33.45
N ALA A 315 8.51 15.44 -32.48
CA ALA A 315 9.96 15.34 -32.64
C ALA A 315 10.49 13.89 -32.65
N GLY A 316 9.74 12.95 -32.07
CA GLY A 316 10.09 11.54 -31.94
C GLY A 316 9.88 10.77 -33.25
N ARG A 317 10.63 9.67 -33.43
CA ARG A 317 10.48 8.75 -34.57
C ARG A 317 10.54 7.30 -34.10
N ILE A 318 9.59 6.49 -34.55
CA ILE A 318 9.55 5.03 -34.39
C ILE A 318 9.69 4.40 -35.77
N MET A 319 10.51 3.37 -35.89
CA MET A 319 10.63 2.55 -37.09
C MET A 319 9.90 1.24 -36.87
N TYR A 320 8.94 0.90 -37.72
CA TYR A 320 8.16 -0.33 -37.59
C TYR A 320 8.02 -1.04 -38.93
N GLU A 321 7.79 -2.35 -38.87
CA GLU A 321 7.66 -3.19 -40.05
C GLU A 321 6.21 -3.26 -40.50
N THR A 322 6.00 -3.05 -41.79
CA THR A 322 4.70 -3.25 -42.45
C THR A 322 4.85 -4.31 -43.55
N PRO A 323 3.75 -4.87 -44.06
CA PRO A 323 3.79 -5.77 -45.22
C PRO A 323 4.46 -5.16 -46.47
N LYS A 324 4.63 -3.83 -46.51
CA LYS A 324 5.27 -3.08 -47.61
C LYS A 324 6.73 -2.70 -47.33
N GLY A 325 7.28 -3.10 -46.17
CA GLY A 325 8.63 -2.76 -45.71
C GLY A 325 8.64 -1.93 -44.43
N LEU A 326 9.84 -1.45 -44.06
CA LEU A 326 10.05 -0.60 -42.88
C LEU A 326 9.57 0.82 -43.14
N ILE A 327 8.77 1.36 -42.22
CA ILE A 327 8.22 2.72 -42.28
C ILE A 327 8.56 3.47 -40.99
N GLU A 328 8.84 4.76 -41.12
CA GLU A 328 9.01 5.67 -39.98
C GLU A 328 7.68 6.36 -39.65
N ILE A 329 7.32 6.37 -38.37
CA ILE A 329 6.13 7.05 -37.87
C ILE A 329 6.53 8.07 -36.78
N PRO A 330 6.02 9.32 -36.85
CA PRO A 330 6.32 10.35 -35.87
C PRO A 330 5.52 10.16 -34.58
N TYR A 331 6.03 10.67 -33.45
CA TYR A 331 5.30 10.76 -32.18
C TYR A 331 5.71 12.01 -31.39
N GLY A 332 4.81 12.45 -30.51
CA GLY A 332 4.95 13.59 -29.62
C GLY A 332 5.12 13.19 -28.15
N GLU A 333 5.25 14.19 -27.28
CA GLU A 333 5.48 13.99 -25.85
C GLU A 333 4.27 13.35 -25.15
N LYS A 334 3.06 13.69 -25.59
CA LYS A 334 1.79 13.17 -25.04
C LYS A 334 1.40 11.78 -25.55
N ASP A 335 2.24 11.19 -26.40
CA ASP A 335 1.90 9.96 -27.13
C ASP A 335 2.37 8.71 -26.39
N GLN A 336 3.14 8.88 -25.31
CA GLN A 336 3.55 7.79 -24.43
C GLN A 336 2.45 7.51 -23.42
N ARG A 337 2.16 6.23 -23.18
CA ARG A 337 1.12 5.79 -22.23
C ARG A 337 1.46 6.20 -20.79
N GLY A 338 2.74 6.45 -20.49
CA GLY A 338 3.25 7.04 -19.26
C GLY A 338 4.66 7.61 -19.43
N ASP A 339 5.23 8.22 -18.40
CA ASP A 339 6.54 8.92 -18.51
C ASP A 339 7.74 8.02 -18.15
N CYS A 340 7.70 6.76 -18.60
CA CYS A 340 8.83 5.85 -18.46
C CYS A 340 9.93 6.25 -19.46
N THR A 341 11.19 6.22 -19.03
CA THR A 341 12.31 6.66 -19.89
C THR A 341 12.52 5.74 -21.10
N LEU A 342 12.25 6.25 -22.32
CA LEU A 342 12.56 5.59 -23.60
C LEU A 342 13.94 5.98 -24.15
N LEU A 343 14.69 5.01 -24.68
CA LEU A 343 15.96 5.18 -25.40
C LEU A 343 15.87 4.83 -26.87
N GLN A 344 16.91 5.26 -27.61
CA GLN A 344 17.10 4.84 -28.99
C GLN A 344 17.41 3.35 -29.06
N GLY A 345 16.67 2.63 -29.90
CA GLY A 345 16.77 1.18 -30.06
C GLY A 345 15.75 0.37 -29.26
N ASP A 346 15.04 1.01 -28.32
CA ASP A 346 13.99 0.37 -27.52
C ASP A 346 12.89 -0.17 -28.43
N THR A 347 12.43 -1.40 -28.16
CA THR A 347 11.21 -1.88 -28.80
C THR A 347 10.01 -1.43 -27.99
N VAL A 348 9.04 -0.89 -28.71
CA VAL A 348 7.82 -0.34 -28.15
C VAL A 348 6.61 -0.92 -28.87
N GLU A 349 5.55 -1.08 -28.10
CA GLU A 349 4.21 -1.30 -28.62
C GLU A 349 3.50 0.05 -28.69
N PHE A 350 2.78 0.31 -29.78
CA PHE A 350 2.07 1.56 -29.99
C PHE A 350 0.86 1.36 -30.89
N GLN A 351 -0.04 2.33 -30.93
CA GLN A 351 -1.17 2.34 -31.86
C GLN A 351 -0.98 3.45 -32.89
N ILE A 352 -1.49 3.22 -34.11
CA ILE A 352 -1.43 4.21 -35.19
C ILE A 352 -2.68 5.08 -35.09
N ALA A 353 -2.49 6.35 -34.76
CA ALA A 353 -3.53 7.38 -34.83
C ALA A 353 -3.47 8.05 -36.21
N THR A 354 -4.60 8.10 -36.92
CA THR A 354 -4.73 8.77 -38.21
C THR A 354 -5.65 9.98 -38.05
N ASP A 355 -5.13 11.19 -38.28
CA ASP A 355 -5.95 12.40 -38.25
C ASP A 355 -6.95 12.39 -39.40
N ARG A 356 -8.22 12.62 -39.08
CA ARG A 356 -9.32 12.55 -40.05
C ARG A 356 -9.26 13.67 -41.09
N ARG A 357 -8.61 14.79 -40.77
CA ARG A 357 -8.59 16.04 -41.54
C ARG A 357 -7.53 16.00 -42.64
N ASP A 358 -6.30 15.62 -42.31
CA ASP A 358 -5.16 15.63 -43.25
C ASP A 358 -4.61 14.23 -43.59
N LYS A 359 -5.14 13.18 -42.95
CA LYS A 359 -4.71 11.78 -43.11
C LYS A 359 -3.28 11.51 -42.67
N LEU A 360 -2.66 12.41 -41.90
CA LEU A 360 -1.36 12.16 -41.31
C LEU A 360 -1.48 11.12 -40.21
N GLN A 361 -0.46 10.26 -40.14
CA GLN A 361 -0.36 9.19 -39.15
C GLN A 361 0.72 9.50 -38.13
N ARG A 362 0.44 9.20 -36.87
CA ARG A 362 1.41 9.25 -35.77
C ARG A 362 1.24 8.06 -34.86
N ALA A 363 2.28 7.72 -34.12
CA ALA A 363 2.21 6.72 -33.07
C ALA A 363 1.63 7.36 -31.79
N THR A 364 0.72 6.66 -31.14
CA THR A 364 0.13 7.01 -29.85
C THR A 364 0.10 5.79 -28.94
N ASN A 365 -0.20 5.99 -27.66
CA ASN A 365 -0.27 4.92 -26.65
C ASN A 365 1.02 4.08 -26.59
N ILE A 366 2.17 4.74 -26.70
CA ILE A 366 3.48 4.10 -26.80
C ILE A 366 3.87 3.52 -25.44
N ALA A 367 4.20 2.24 -25.40
CA ALA A 367 4.62 1.52 -24.21
C ALA A 367 5.92 0.74 -24.47
N LEU A 368 6.86 0.79 -23.51
CA LEU A 368 8.11 0.04 -23.57
C LEU A 368 7.88 -1.46 -23.42
N MET A 369 8.43 -2.25 -24.33
CA MET A 369 8.35 -3.71 -24.30
C MET A 369 9.50 -4.31 -23.48
N GLU A 370 9.21 -5.38 -22.73
CA GLU A 370 10.22 -6.11 -21.94
C GLU A 370 11.30 -6.77 -22.80
N GLU A 371 10.95 -7.20 -24.01
CA GLU A 371 11.88 -7.79 -24.98
C GLU A 371 13.07 -6.85 -25.27
N THR A 372 12.92 -5.54 -25.06
CA THR A 372 14.01 -4.55 -25.14
C THR A 372 15.24 -4.97 -24.35
N PHE A 373 15.05 -5.52 -23.15
CA PHE A 373 16.15 -5.83 -22.25
C PHE A 373 16.97 -7.05 -22.67
N ASP A 374 16.46 -7.87 -23.60
CA ASP A 374 17.17 -9.06 -24.09
C ASP A 374 18.34 -8.70 -25.03
N TYR A 375 18.30 -7.52 -25.66
CA TYR A 375 19.32 -7.08 -26.62
C TYR A 375 19.84 -5.66 -26.40
N SER A 376 19.28 -4.87 -25.47
CA SER A 376 19.81 -3.53 -25.17
C SER A 376 21.21 -3.56 -24.54
N GLY A 377 21.59 -4.68 -23.92
CA GLY A 377 22.85 -4.82 -23.20
C GLY A 377 22.88 -4.04 -21.87
N GLU A 378 21.73 -3.51 -21.43
CA GLU A 378 21.60 -2.81 -20.16
C GLU A 378 21.76 -3.75 -18.97
N ILE A 379 22.38 -3.25 -17.90
CA ILE A 379 22.50 -3.99 -16.65
C ILE A 379 21.21 -3.78 -15.84
N ARG A 380 20.40 -4.84 -15.76
CA ARG A 380 19.18 -4.88 -14.97
C ARG A 380 19.51 -5.29 -13.53
N GLU A 381 19.45 -4.32 -12.63
CA GLU A 381 19.64 -4.55 -11.19
C GLU A 381 18.32 -4.95 -10.53
N THR A 382 18.43 -5.58 -9.36
CA THR A 382 17.29 -6.00 -8.57
C THR A 382 17.33 -5.39 -7.17
N GLY A 383 16.17 -5.25 -6.53
CA GLY A 383 16.08 -4.67 -5.20
C GLY A 383 14.66 -4.69 -4.65
N MET A 384 14.49 -4.18 -3.42
CA MET A 384 13.19 -4.08 -2.77
C MET A 384 12.85 -2.64 -2.40
N ILE A 385 11.58 -2.28 -2.42
CA ILE A 385 11.12 -0.96 -2.00
C ILE A 385 11.35 -0.80 -0.48
N ALA A 386 12.24 0.13 -0.14
CA ALA A 386 12.63 0.42 1.24
C ALA A 386 11.83 1.55 1.87
N ALA A 387 11.46 2.54 1.07
CA ALA A 387 10.64 3.67 1.50
C ALA A 387 9.80 4.18 0.33
N LEU A 388 8.58 4.60 0.63
CA LEU A 388 7.67 5.26 -0.30
C LEU A 388 7.27 6.62 0.25
N LYS A 389 7.18 7.59 -0.66
CA LYS A 389 6.67 8.94 -0.42
C LYS A 389 5.72 9.30 -1.55
N ASP A 390 5.15 10.49 -1.49
CA ASP A 390 4.19 10.96 -2.48
C ASP A 390 4.86 11.16 -3.86
N GLY A 391 4.54 10.30 -4.82
CA GLY A 391 5.07 10.32 -6.20
C GLY A 391 6.46 9.70 -6.41
N TYR A 392 7.17 9.27 -5.36
CA TYR A 392 8.52 8.72 -5.48
C TYR A 392 8.88 7.76 -4.34
N GLY A 393 9.96 7.02 -4.50
CA GLY A 393 10.43 6.07 -3.49
C GLY A 393 11.94 5.84 -3.49
N PHE A 394 12.36 4.92 -2.62
CA PHE A 394 13.74 4.45 -2.51
C PHE A 394 13.80 2.93 -2.52
N ILE A 395 14.66 2.38 -3.38
CA ILE A 395 14.94 0.95 -3.50
C ILE A 395 16.18 0.62 -2.68
N TYR A 396 16.12 -0.45 -1.90
CA TYR A 396 17.27 -1.12 -1.34
C TYR A 396 17.80 -2.13 -2.36
N CYS A 397 18.95 -1.84 -2.95
CA CYS A 397 19.55 -2.65 -4.01
C CYS A 397 20.06 -3.99 -3.47
N ALA A 398 19.94 -5.04 -4.28
CA ALA A 398 20.60 -6.31 -4.01
C ALA A 398 22.11 -6.21 -4.22
N ASP A 399 22.54 -5.54 -5.29
CA ASP A 399 23.92 -5.54 -5.75
C ASP A 399 24.72 -4.30 -5.28
N ARG A 400 24.12 -3.40 -4.48
CA ARG A 400 24.76 -2.15 -4.04
C ARG A 400 24.49 -1.83 -2.58
N ASP A 401 25.50 -1.31 -1.89
CA ASP A 401 25.37 -0.80 -0.51
C ASP A 401 24.88 0.67 -0.50
N ALA A 402 23.83 0.94 -1.28
CA ALA A 402 23.22 2.27 -1.42
C ALA A 402 21.72 2.15 -1.70
N ARG A 403 20.97 3.20 -1.34
CA ARG A 403 19.55 3.32 -1.68
C ARG A 403 19.40 4.08 -2.98
N MET A 404 18.65 3.51 -3.92
CA MET A 404 18.38 4.13 -5.22
C MET A 404 17.06 4.87 -5.19
N PHE A 405 17.06 6.12 -5.63
CA PHE A 405 15.84 6.90 -5.80
C PHE A 405 15.11 6.47 -7.07
N PHE A 406 13.78 6.44 -7.03
CA PHE A 406 12.93 6.31 -8.22
C PHE A 406 11.70 7.21 -8.15
N HIS A 407 11.18 7.59 -9.31
CA HIS A 407 9.89 8.27 -9.46
C HIS A 407 8.83 7.27 -9.92
N PHE A 408 7.54 7.49 -9.58
CA PHE A 408 6.47 6.56 -9.97
C PHE A 408 6.21 6.53 -11.49
N SER A 409 6.66 7.54 -12.22
CA SER A 409 6.56 7.53 -13.69
C SER A 409 7.48 6.52 -14.36
N GLU A 410 8.51 6.04 -13.66
CA GLU A 410 9.47 5.08 -14.22
C GLU A 410 8.95 3.64 -14.22
N PHE A 411 7.75 3.37 -13.68
CA PHE A 411 7.14 2.04 -13.78
C PHE A 411 6.65 1.78 -15.20
N MET A 412 7.05 0.64 -15.75
CA MET A 412 6.59 0.19 -17.07
C MET A 412 5.11 -0.19 -17.09
N ASP A 413 4.59 -0.69 -15.97
CA ASP A 413 3.18 -0.99 -15.77
C ASP A 413 2.51 0.13 -14.97
N LEU A 414 1.63 0.88 -15.63
CA LEU A 414 0.91 2.02 -15.04
C LEU A 414 -0.26 1.58 -14.16
N THR A 415 -0.67 0.32 -14.24
CA THR A 415 -1.71 -0.25 -13.36
C THR A 415 -1.13 -0.67 -12.02
N TYR A 416 0.19 -0.79 -11.93
CA TYR A 416 0.88 -1.22 -10.74
C TYR A 416 0.99 -0.09 -9.71
N SER A 417 0.48 -0.35 -8.52
CA SER A 417 0.65 0.51 -7.35
C SER A 417 1.77 -0.03 -6.45
N PRO A 418 2.89 0.70 -6.26
CA PRO A 418 4.02 0.22 -5.47
C PRO A 418 3.72 0.14 -3.97
N HIS A 419 4.10 -0.95 -3.32
CA HIS A 419 4.03 -1.14 -1.86
C HIS A 419 5.41 -1.39 -1.23
N LEU A 420 5.53 -1.15 0.08
CA LEU A 420 6.77 -1.44 0.80
C LEU A 420 7.10 -2.94 0.72
N GLN A 421 8.38 -3.27 0.59
CA GLN A 421 8.90 -4.65 0.40
C GLN A 421 8.58 -5.28 -0.96
N ASP A 422 7.94 -4.56 -1.89
CA ASP A 422 7.79 -5.08 -3.23
C ASP A 422 9.15 -5.19 -3.92
N GLU A 423 9.32 -6.25 -4.68
CA GLU A 423 10.54 -6.63 -5.36
C GLU A 423 10.52 -6.06 -6.78
N LEU A 424 11.64 -5.44 -7.17
CA LEU A 424 11.74 -4.68 -8.41
C LEU A 424 12.97 -5.10 -9.20
N GLN A 425 12.86 -4.96 -10.52
CA GLN A 425 13.97 -4.95 -11.46
C GLN A 425 14.03 -3.59 -12.15
N PHE A 426 15.21 -3.00 -12.30
CA PHE A 426 15.37 -1.65 -12.82
C PHE A 426 16.73 -1.47 -13.49
N THR A 427 16.86 -0.42 -14.30
CA THR A 427 18.15 0.05 -14.82
C THR A 427 18.60 1.22 -13.95
N VAL A 428 19.90 1.35 -13.70
CA VAL A 428 20.44 2.52 -13.03
C VAL A 428 21.03 3.48 -14.05
N ASP A 429 20.46 4.68 -14.09
CA ASP A 429 20.84 5.74 -15.01
C ASP A 429 21.24 7.03 -14.28
N GLN A 430 21.87 7.98 -14.98
CA GLN A 430 22.13 9.32 -14.43
C GLN A 430 20.88 10.18 -14.54
N ASP A 431 20.54 10.90 -13.47
CA ASP A 431 19.41 11.84 -13.45
C ASP A 431 19.62 12.93 -14.50
N ALA A 432 18.66 13.08 -15.41
CA ALA A 432 18.70 14.07 -16.48
C ALA A 432 18.78 15.53 -15.95
N SER A 433 18.29 15.77 -14.73
CA SER A 433 18.35 17.08 -14.07
C SER A 433 19.64 17.28 -13.26
N GLN A 434 20.23 16.20 -12.76
CA GLN A 434 21.43 16.21 -11.90
C GLN A 434 22.37 15.05 -12.28
N PRO A 435 23.33 15.26 -13.20
CA PRO A 435 24.17 14.17 -13.74
C PRO A 435 25.00 13.42 -12.67
N THR A 436 25.25 14.04 -11.53
CA THR A 436 25.97 13.42 -10.40
C THR A 436 25.11 12.46 -9.58
N ARG A 437 23.79 12.46 -9.78
CA ARG A 437 22.83 11.64 -9.05
C ARG A 437 22.42 10.46 -9.91
N GLN A 438 22.55 9.25 -9.37
CA GLN A 438 22.04 8.04 -10.00
C GLN A 438 20.59 7.79 -9.56
N VAL A 439 19.76 7.35 -10.49
CA VAL A 439 18.33 7.05 -10.29
C VAL A 439 17.98 5.72 -10.93
N ALA A 440 16.96 5.05 -10.39
CA ALA A 440 16.40 3.84 -10.98
C ALA A 440 15.32 4.22 -12.01
N THR A 441 15.45 3.71 -13.23
CA THR A 441 14.57 3.93 -14.38
C THR A 441 14.09 2.60 -14.95
N ARG A 442 13.07 2.63 -15.83
CA ARG A 442 12.50 1.44 -16.50
C ARG A 442 12.17 0.31 -15.51
N ILE A 443 11.39 0.64 -14.50
CA ILE A 443 11.13 -0.20 -13.34
C ILE A 443 10.05 -1.23 -13.67
N LYS A 444 10.36 -2.48 -13.38
CA LYS A 444 9.45 -3.62 -13.48
C LYS A 444 9.25 -4.25 -12.11
N HIS A 445 8.01 -4.53 -11.75
CA HIS A 445 7.67 -5.31 -10.56
C HIS A 445 7.99 -6.80 -10.76
N LEU A 446 8.51 -7.44 -9.72
CA LEU A 446 8.84 -8.86 -9.66
C LEU A 446 7.98 -9.57 -8.61
N ASN A 447 7.75 -10.85 -8.83
CA ASN A 447 7.09 -11.70 -7.84
C ASN A 447 7.95 -11.79 -6.56
N LYS A 448 7.30 -11.80 -5.40
CA LYS A 448 7.97 -11.96 -4.11
C LYS A 448 8.85 -13.22 -4.08
N GLY A 449 10.10 -13.07 -3.63
CA GLY A 449 11.12 -14.12 -3.58
C GLY A 449 12.02 -14.22 -4.83
N SER A 450 11.86 -13.32 -5.81
CA SER A 450 12.72 -13.24 -7.01
C SER A 450 14.06 -12.53 -6.72
N VAL A 451 14.11 -11.63 -5.74
CA VAL A 451 15.30 -10.84 -5.41
C VAL A 451 16.17 -11.55 -4.39
N CYS A 452 17.37 -11.93 -4.81
CA CYS A 452 18.38 -12.52 -3.94
C CYS A 452 19.43 -11.45 -3.57
N PHE A 453 19.43 -11.04 -2.30
CA PHE A 453 20.43 -10.12 -1.72
C PHE A 453 21.79 -10.78 -1.44
N MET A 454 21.83 -12.10 -1.51
CA MET A 454 22.96 -12.91 -1.13
C MET A 454 23.17 -14.04 -2.13
N ASN A 455 24.43 -14.29 -2.47
CA ASN A 455 24.84 -15.43 -3.28
C ASN A 455 25.15 -16.61 -2.36
N VAL A 456 24.32 -17.64 -2.37
CA VAL A 456 24.53 -18.83 -1.53
C VAL A 456 25.36 -19.85 -2.29
N LEU A 457 26.55 -20.14 -1.78
CA LEU A 457 27.43 -21.15 -2.35
C LEU A 457 26.79 -22.54 -2.20
N SER A 458 26.91 -23.36 -3.24
CA SER A 458 26.35 -24.72 -3.29
C SER A 458 26.87 -25.66 -2.18
N PRO A 459 28.19 -25.67 -1.86
CA PRO A 459 28.72 -26.58 -0.83
C PRO A 459 28.08 -26.37 0.54
N VAL A 460 27.75 -27.48 1.20
CA VAL A 460 27.32 -27.52 2.58
C VAL A 460 28.53 -27.83 3.46
N TYR A 461 28.74 -27.01 4.47
CA TYR A 461 29.82 -27.14 5.43
C TYR A 461 29.28 -27.64 6.76
N ILE A 462 30.10 -28.37 7.51
CA ILE A 462 29.80 -28.81 8.87
C ILE A 462 30.71 -28.04 9.82
N GLY A 463 30.12 -27.37 10.80
CA GLY A 463 30.83 -26.60 11.80
C GLY A 463 30.30 -26.86 13.21
N THR A 464 30.93 -26.24 14.18
CA THR A 464 30.55 -26.27 15.60
C THR A 464 30.25 -24.85 16.06
N ILE A 465 29.15 -24.66 16.79
CA ILE A 465 28.80 -23.35 17.36
C ILE A 465 29.83 -22.97 18.44
N ASP A 466 30.50 -21.85 18.25
CA ASP A 466 31.50 -21.29 19.15
C ASP A 466 30.97 -20.09 19.95
N LYS A 467 30.06 -19.32 19.35
CA LYS A 467 29.37 -18.22 20.03
C LYS A 467 27.91 -18.18 19.60
N GLU A 468 27.00 -18.10 20.55
CA GLU A 468 25.57 -17.92 20.26
C GLU A 468 25.27 -16.44 19.92
N PRO A 469 24.28 -16.15 19.04
CA PRO A 469 23.85 -14.79 18.78
C PRO A 469 23.19 -14.20 20.03
N SER A 470 23.51 -12.96 20.37
CA SER A 470 22.92 -12.32 21.55
C SER A 470 21.43 -12.06 21.33
N THR A 471 20.58 -12.45 22.28
CA THR A 471 19.13 -12.17 22.26
C THR A 471 18.75 -10.92 23.06
N HIS A 472 19.73 -10.23 23.63
CA HIS A 472 19.49 -9.03 24.44
C HIS A 472 19.05 -7.85 23.57
N LYS A 473 17.80 -7.41 23.79
CA LYS A 473 17.27 -6.12 23.33
C LYS A 473 18.02 -4.97 24.02
N ASN A 474 19.27 -4.71 23.67
CA ASN A 474 19.89 -3.44 24.01
C ASN A 474 19.24 -2.35 23.15
N GLN A 475 18.53 -1.43 23.81
CA GLN A 475 18.01 -0.21 23.21
C GLN A 475 19.19 0.65 22.74
N GLY A 476 19.65 0.43 21.51
CA GLY A 476 20.72 1.22 20.90
C GLY A 476 20.88 0.89 19.43
N LYS A 477 20.15 1.63 18.58
CA LYS A 477 20.32 1.93 17.12
C LYS A 477 20.92 0.91 16.13
N ASN A 478 21.31 -0.30 16.49
CA ASN A 478 21.64 -1.39 15.58
C ASN A 478 20.56 -2.45 15.73
N LYS A 479 19.78 -2.61 14.66
CA LYS A 479 18.59 -3.47 14.61
C LYS A 479 18.94 -4.97 14.56
N ASP A 480 20.22 -5.29 14.37
CA ASP A 480 20.75 -6.64 14.31
C ASP A 480 21.54 -6.89 15.60
N GLY A 481 21.06 -7.81 16.45
CA GLY A 481 21.79 -8.26 17.63
C GLY A 481 23.19 -8.79 17.26
N GLU A 482 24.09 -8.93 18.24
CA GLU A 482 25.43 -9.45 17.95
C GLU A 482 25.33 -10.83 17.26
N PRO A 483 26.02 -11.03 16.12
CA PRO A 483 26.00 -12.29 15.41
C PRO A 483 26.64 -13.41 16.24
N GLY A 484 26.15 -14.63 16.04
CA GLY A 484 26.81 -15.83 16.52
C GLY A 484 28.02 -16.18 15.66
N ASN A 485 28.83 -17.13 16.10
CA ASN A 485 30.03 -17.61 15.42
C ASN A 485 30.02 -19.14 15.27
N ILE A 486 30.36 -19.61 14.08
CA ILE A 486 30.56 -21.03 13.76
C ILE A 486 32.03 -21.24 13.42
N ILE A 487 32.65 -22.23 14.07
CA ILE A 487 33.99 -22.70 13.71
C ILE A 487 33.85 -23.93 12.81
N TYR A 488 34.54 -23.93 11.67
CA TYR A 488 34.54 -25.06 10.73
C TYR A 488 35.94 -25.30 10.16
N ASP A 489 36.20 -26.53 9.72
CA ASP A 489 37.44 -26.91 9.04
C ASP A 489 37.23 -26.86 7.53
N TYR A 490 38.13 -26.17 6.84
CA TYR A 490 38.20 -26.16 5.39
C TYR A 490 39.65 -26.38 4.95
N GLU A 491 39.88 -27.48 4.21
CA GLU A 491 41.21 -27.87 3.71
C GLU A 491 42.29 -27.99 4.81
N GLY A 492 41.90 -28.36 6.03
CA GLY A 492 42.81 -28.51 7.18
C GLY A 492 43.09 -27.20 7.93
N VAL A 493 42.40 -26.11 7.56
CA VAL A 493 42.48 -24.81 8.24
C VAL A 493 41.17 -24.52 8.95
N ILE A 494 41.27 -24.26 10.26
CA ILE A 494 40.14 -23.84 11.08
C ILE A 494 39.77 -22.40 10.71
N GLN A 495 38.55 -22.22 10.23
CA GLN A 495 37.96 -20.93 9.86
C GLN A 495 36.77 -20.59 10.77
N GLN A 496 36.42 -19.31 10.80
CA GLN A 496 35.31 -18.78 11.58
C GLN A 496 34.35 -18.03 10.65
N ILE A 497 33.05 -18.22 10.86
CA ILE A 497 32.02 -17.55 10.07
C ILE A 497 30.86 -17.09 10.97
N SER A 498 30.41 -15.86 10.75
CA SER A 498 29.29 -15.28 11.49
C SER A 498 27.96 -15.85 11.01
N TYR A 499 27.01 -16.05 11.92
CA TYR A 499 25.63 -16.43 11.59
C TYR A 499 24.62 -15.60 12.38
N PHE A 500 23.41 -15.47 11.84
CA PHE A 500 22.31 -14.73 12.46
C PHE A 500 21.14 -15.65 12.77
N LEU A 501 20.33 -15.26 13.76
CA LEU A 501 19.16 -16.03 14.18
C LEU A 501 18.13 -16.23 13.05
N LYS A 502 18.02 -15.25 12.14
CA LYS A 502 17.14 -15.29 10.95
C LYS A 502 17.52 -16.39 9.95
N GLU A 503 18.79 -16.83 9.97
CA GLU A 503 19.33 -17.82 9.05
C GLU A 503 19.23 -19.26 9.59
N VAL A 504 18.66 -19.43 10.80
CA VAL A 504 18.40 -20.74 11.40
C VAL A 504 17.14 -21.34 10.78
N THR A 505 17.30 -22.51 10.15
CA THR A 505 16.23 -23.14 9.33
C THR A 505 15.08 -23.67 10.19
N ASP A 506 15.38 -24.20 11.38
CA ASP A 506 14.38 -24.76 12.30
C ASP A 506 14.36 -23.96 13.61
N GLN A 507 13.33 -23.13 13.75
CA GLN A 507 13.14 -22.28 14.93
C GLN A 507 12.83 -23.08 16.21
N ASN A 508 12.35 -24.33 16.08
CA ASN A 508 12.14 -25.21 17.23
C ASN A 508 13.45 -25.85 17.70
N THR A 509 14.48 -25.88 16.86
CA THR A 509 15.81 -26.39 17.21
C THR A 509 16.90 -25.33 17.10
N MET A 510 16.86 -24.35 17.99
CA MET A 510 17.91 -23.31 18.08
C MET A 510 19.30 -23.92 18.33
N PRO A 511 20.35 -23.53 17.58
CA PRO A 511 21.71 -23.99 17.82
C PRO A 511 22.28 -23.44 19.13
N HIS A 512 22.86 -24.31 19.95
CA HIS A 512 23.56 -23.93 21.19
C HIS A 512 25.07 -24.13 21.06
N PHE A 513 25.84 -23.51 21.97
CA PHE A 513 27.28 -23.70 22.07
C PHE A 513 27.67 -25.18 22.05
N GLY A 514 28.59 -25.53 21.15
CA GLY A 514 29.07 -26.90 20.95
C GLY A 514 28.19 -27.80 20.09
N ASP A 515 26.99 -27.37 19.67
CA ASP A 515 26.18 -28.11 18.70
C ASP A 515 26.94 -28.20 17.36
N LYS A 516 26.88 -29.37 16.70
CA LYS A 516 27.32 -29.47 15.32
C LYS A 516 26.19 -29.05 14.40
N VAL A 517 26.49 -28.11 13.52
CA VAL A 517 25.56 -27.56 12.55
C VAL A 517 26.08 -27.80 11.15
N ASP A 518 25.15 -27.99 10.21
CA ASP A 518 25.42 -27.79 8.80
C ASP A 518 24.93 -26.42 8.37
N PHE A 519 25.66 -25.81 7.44
CA PHE A 519 25.36 -24.48 6.93
C PHE A 519 25.91 -24.34 5.51
N GLN A 520 25.40 -23.37 4.77
CA GLN A 520 25.98 -22.91 3.50
C GLN A 520 26.63 -21.56 3.71
N ILE A 521 27.61 -21.21 2.88
CA ILE A 521 28.22 -19.87 2.92
C ILE A 521 27.43 -18.97 1.97
N GLY A 522 26.82 -17.93 2.52
CA GLY A 522 26.19 -16.85 1.76
C GLY A 522 27.13 -15.66 1.67
N GLU A 523 27.28 -15.10 0.47
CA GLU A 523 28.03 -13.87 0.23
C GLU A 523 27.05 -12.74 -0.10
N VAL A 524 26.99 -11.73 0.76
CA VAL A 524 26.13 -10.56 0.56
C VAL A 524 26.60 -9.82 -0.69
N LYS A 525 25.76 -9.71 -1.72
CA LYS A 525 26.18 -9.19 -3.03
C LYS A 525 26.67 -7.74 -2.96
N SER A 526 26.05 -6.91 -2.12
CA SER A 526 26.39 -5.50 -1.97
C SER A 526 27.73 -5.21 -1.28
N THR A 527 28.18 -6.10 -0.39
CA THR A 527 29.37 -5.87 0.45
C THR A 527 30.48 -6.90 0.27
N GLY A 528 30.19 -8.04 -0.37
CA GLY A 528 31.09 -9.20 -0.44
C GLY A 528 31.30 -9.91 0.90
N LYS A 529 30.57 -9.52 1.96
CA LYS A 529 30.72 -10.11 3.28
C LYS A 529 30.13 -11.52 3.27
N LYS A 530 30.89 -12.48 3.81
CA LYS A 530 30.47 -13.88 3.96
C LYS A 530 29.80 -14.11 5.31
N GLU A 531 28.68 -14.81 5.29
CA GLU A 531 27.92 -15.24 6.46
C GLU A 531 27.39 -16.66 6.28
N ALA A 532 27.14 -17.36 7.38
CA ALA A 532 26.56 -18.70 7.35
C ALA A 532 25.04 -18.61 7.25
N VAL A 533 24.50 -19.33 6.27
CA VAL A 533 23.08 -19.34 5.91
C VAL A 533 22.52 -20.75 5.95
N LYS A 534 21.19 -20.88 6.08
CA LYS A 534 20.50 -22.17 6.24
C LYS A 534 21.15 -23.03 7.33
N VAL A 535 21.46 -22.41 8.47
CA VAL A 535 22.07 -23.09 9.61
C VAL A 535 21.07 -24.07 10.17
N ARG A 536 21.48 -25.34 10.30
CA ARG A 536 20.65 -26.40 10.87
C ARG A 536 21.47 -27.26 11.81
N VAL A 537 20.87 -27.64 12.93
CA VAL A 537 21.51 -28.52 13.90
C VAL A 537 21.50 -29.95 13.35
N VAL A 538 22.70 -30.50 13.11
CA VAL A 538 22.90 -31.88 12.64
C VAL A 538 23.04 -32.82 13.83
N LEU A 539 23.85 -32.41 14.80
CA LEU A 539 24.06 -33.18 16.02
C LEU A 539 23.98 -32.21 17.20
N ARG A 540 22.94 -32.40 18.01
CA ARG A 540 22.88 -31.80 19.34
C ARG A 540 24.12 -32.23 20.10
N ASN A 541 24.73 -31.30 20.80
CA ASN A 541 25.65 -31.64 21.85
C ASN A 541 24.84 -32.29 23.00
N ILE A 542 24.53 -33.59 22.86
CA ILE A 542 23.78 -34.38 23.85
C ILE A 542 24.57 -34.46 25.18
N ALA A 543 25.83 -34.02 25.21
CA ALA A 543 26.58 -33.76 26.45
C ALA A 543 26.09 -32.54 27.25
N GLY A 544 24.94 -31.96 26.89
CA GLY A 544 24.39 -30.77 27.53
C GLY A 544 23.79 -31.00 28.92
N ARG A 545 23.38 -32.20 29.33
CA ARG A 545 22.89 -32.42 30.71
C ARG A 545 23.47 -33.69 31.30
N CYS A 546 24.48 -33.52 32.12
CA CYS A 546 25.09 -34.56 32.93
C CYS A 546 24.41 -34.59 34.29
N LEU A 547 24.30 -35.80 34.84
CA LEU A 547 23.87 -36.05 36.21
C LEU A 547 25.09 -36.45 37.04
N GLY A 548 25.12 -36.03 38.30
CA GLY A 548 26.17 -36.38 39.23
C GLY A 548 25.80 -36.08 40.67
N TYR A 549 26.78 -36.25 41.55
CA TYR A 549 26.65 -36.08 42.99
C TYR A 549 27.67 -35.06 43.50
N ILE A 550 27.29 -34.21 44.44
CA ILE A 550 28.24 -33.29 45.07
C ILE A 550 29.29 -34.12 45.84
N ALA A 551 30.54 -34.10 45.38
CA ALA A 551 31.65 -34.86 45.96
C ALA A 551 32.47 -34.06 46.96
N THR A 552 32.62 -32.75 46.73
CA THR A 552 33.41 -31.87 47.58
C THR A 552 32.86 -30.46 47.52
N LEU A 553 32.78 -29.80 48.67
CA LEU A 553 32.42 -28.39 48.82
C LEU A 553 33.54 -27.67 49.56
N LYS A 554 33.98 -26.54 49.00
CA LYS A 554 34.94 -25.60 49.60
C LYS A 554 34.34 -24.19 49.56
N ASP A 555 35.07 -23.17 50.03
CA ASP A 555 34.53 -21.82 50.23
C ASP A 555 33.90 -21.16 48.99
N ASN A 556 34.44 -21.40 47.78
CA ASN A 556 33.98 -20.75 46.54
C ASN A 556 33.72 -21.73 45.37
N TYR A 557 34.01 -23.01 45.56
CA TYR A 557 33.99 -24.00 44.49
C TYR A 557 33.75 -25.40 45.03
N GLY A 558 33.43 -26.32 44.12
CA GLY A 558 33.27 -27.72 44.47
C GLY A 558 33.61 -28.67 43.32
N PHE A 559 33.43 -29.95 43.59
CA PHE A 559 33.59 -31.02 42.62
C PHE A 559 32.35 -31.90 42.62
N ILE A 560 31.93 -32.33 41.43
CA ILE A 560 30.81 -33.24 41.19
C ILE A 560 31.37 -34.60 40.79
N GLU A 561 31.06 -35.66 41.54
CA GLU A 561 31.26 -37.04 41.10
C GLU A 561 30.27 -37.32 39.97
N THR A 562 30.76 -37.83 38.84
CA THR A 562 29.87 -38.19 37.73
C THR A 562 28.92 -39.33 38.13
N SER A 563 27.75 -39.41 37.51
CA SER A 563 26.77 -40.47 37.79
C SER A 563 27.28 -41.90 37.54
N ASP A 564 28.34 -42.06 36.75
CA ASP A 564 29.05 -43.33 36.53
C ASP A 564 30.25 -43.52 37.47
N HIS A 565 30.50 -42.61 38.39
CA HIS A 565 31.45 -42.76 39.49
C HIS A 565 32.94 -42.88 39.08
N GLU A 566 33.27 -42.53 37.85
CA GLU A 566 34.63 -42.67 37.29
C GLU A 566 35.52 -41.45 37.57
N LYS A 567 34.94 -40.25 37.58
CA LYS A 567 35.69 -38.98 37.61
C LYS A 567 34.95 -37.89 38.37
N GLU A 568 35.69 -36.82 38.62
CA GLU A 568 35.17 -35.58 39.20
C GLU A 568 35.18 -34.43 38.19
N VAL A 569 34.17 -33.56 38.29
CA VAL A 569 34.04 -32.36 37.46
C VAL A 569 34.08 -31.13 38.35
N PHE A 570 34.97 -30.20 38.05
CA PHE A 570 35.10 -28.93 38.77
C PHE A 570 33.91 -28.01 38.51
N PHE A 571 33.45 -27.28 39.53
CA PHE A 571 32.50 -26.20 39.37
C PHE A 571 32.78 -25.02 40.30
N HIS A 572 32.36 -23.82 39.88
CA HIS A 572 32.36 -22.62 40.71
C HIS A 572 30.95 -22.36 41.24
N PHE A 573 30.80 -21.78 42.43
CA PHE A 573 29.47 -21.52 42.99
C PHE A 573 28.61 -20.58 42.14
N SER A 574 29.21 -19.70 41.34
CA SER A 574 28.48 -18.88 40.37
C SER A 574 27.78 -19.68 39.26
N SER A 575 28.17 -20.94 39.06
CA SER A 575 27.52 -21.84 38.10
C SER A 575 26.26 -22.49 38.66
N PHE A 576 26.01 -22.39 39.98
CA PHE A 576 24.83 -22.97 40.64
C PHE A 576 23.64 -22.02 40.55
N SER A 577 22.51 -22.54 40.04
CA SER A 577 21.24 -21.83 40.02
C SER A 577 20.42 -22.18 41.27
N GLY A 578 20.81 -21.61 42.42
CA GLY A 578 20.17 -21.80 43.73
C GLY A 578 20.97 -21.18 44.87
N ASP A 579 20.53 -21.36 46.12
CA ASP A 579 21.31 -20.96 47.31
C ASP A 579 22.43 -21.98 47.56
N THR A 580 23.68 -21.51 47.63
CA THR A 580 24.85 -22.36 47.87
C THR A 580 24.83 -23.02 49.24
N ASN A 581 24.10 -22.45 50.21
CA ASN A 581 23.96 -23.03 51.56
C ASN A 581 23.09 -24.30 51.57
N ASP A 582 22.29 -24.52 50.51
CA ASP A 582 21.42 -25.69 50.40
C ASP A 582 22.12 -26.93 49.82
N LEU A 583 23.40 -26.81 49.42
CA LEU A 583 24.19 -27.91 48.87
C LEU A 583 24.88 -28.70 49.97
N GLU A 584 24.64 -30.01 50.01
CA GLU A 584 25.32 -30.95 50.90
C GLU A 584 26.09 -32.02 50.10
N LEU A 585 27.08 -32.66 50.75
CA LEU A 585 27.82 -33.77 50.15
C LEU A 585 26.87 -34.94 49.85
N GLY A 586 26.94 -35.45 48.62
CA GLY A 586 26.08 -36.53 48.13
C GLY A 586 24.74 -36.07 47.54
N ASP A 587 24.45 -34.76 47.48
CA ASP A 587 23.27 -34.26 46.79
C ASP A 587 23.35 -34.53 45.28
N GLU A 588 22.21 -34.91 44.70
CA GLU A 588 22.06 -35.15 43.26
C GLU A 588 21.94 -33.81 42.52
N VAL A 589 22.68 -33.67 41.43
CA VAL A 589 22.72 -32.44 40.63
C VAL A 589 22.67 -32.73 39.13
N GLU A 590 22.00 -31.84 38.40
CA GLU A 590 22.05 -31.73 36.94
C GLU A 590 22.98 -30.58 36.55
N TYR A 591 23.83 -30.77 35.54
CA TYR A 591 24.76 -29.74 35.07
C TYR A 591 25.13 -29.91 33.59
N THR A 592 25.62 -28.84 32.95
CA THR A 592 26.15 -28.85 31.58
C THR A 592 27.68 -28.85 31.62
N LEU A 593 28.38 -29.65 30.80
CA LEU A 593 29.84 -29.55 30.67
C LEU A 593 30.23 -28.39 29.76
N ALA A 594 30.98 -27.44 30.27
CA ALA A 594 31.57 -26.35 29.50
C ALA A 594 33.10 -26.49 29.47
N ARG A 595 33.70 -26.26 28.30
CA ARG A 595 35.15 -26.21 28.14
C ARG A 595 35.59 -24.74 28.13
N LYS A 596 36.06 -24.25 29.28
CA LYS A 596 36.74 -22.96 29.40
C LYS A 596 38.25 -23.22 29.35
N SER A 597 38.86 -23.04 28.18
CA SER A 597 40.28 -23.32 27.92
C SER A 597 40.63 -24.82 28.02
N SER A 598 41.82 -25.19 28.54
CA SER A 598 42.30 -26.58 28.65
C SER A 598 41.62 -27.40 29.76
N LYS A 599 40.72 -26.80 30.56
CA LYS A 599 40.02 -27.47 31.67
C LYS A 599 38.51 -27.50 31.43
N VAL A 600 37.88 -28.60 31.84
CA VAL A 600 36.43 -28.81 31.74
C VAL A 600 35.79 -28.44 33.07
N SER A 601 34.71 -27.65 33.03
CA SER A 601 33.95 -27.19 34.20
C SER A 601 32.45 -27.41 34.04
N ALA A 602 31.74 -27.61 35.14
CA ALA A 602 30.28 -27.66 35.13
C ALA A 602 29.66 -26.25 35.16
N GLU A 603 28.61 -26.08 34.35
CA GLU A 603 27.79 -24.87 34.23
C GLU A 603 26.30 -25.20 34.35
N ASN A 604 25.46 -24.17 34.50
CA ASN A 604 23.99 -24.29 34.58
C ASN A 604 23.51 -25.34 35.58
N MET A 605 24.14 -25.39 36.76
CA MET A 605 23.94 -26.47 37.71
C MET A 605 22.65 -26.29 38.51
N ARG A 606 21.96 -27.39 38.79
CA ARG A 606 20.69 -27.43 39.53
C ARG A 606 20.68 -28.61 40.49
N LYS A 607 20.14 -28.39 41.69
CA LYS A 607 19.88 -29.45 42.66
C LYS A 607 18.66 -30.27 42.24
N LEU A 608 18.78 -31.59 42.31
CA LEU A 608 17.72 -32.55 42.02
C LEU A 608 17.17 -33.14 43.32
N ASN A 609 15.98 -33.74 43.21
CA ASN A 609 15.39 -34.48 44.31
C ASN A 609 16.14 -35.80 44.50
N LYS A 610 16.35 -36.23 45.75
CA LYS A 610 16.96 -37.53 46.06
C LYS A 610 16.18 -38.67 45.40
N GLY A 611 16.88 -39.56 44.71
CA GLY A 611 16.33 -40.68 43.95
C GLY A 611 16.06 -40.39 42.47
N THR A 612 16.52 -39.25 41.93
CA THR A 612 16.46 -38.95 40.49
C THR A 612 17.50 -39.76 39.72
N ILE A 613 18.70 -39.92 40.28
CA ILE A 613 19.72 -40.84 39.78
C ILE A 613 19.41 -42.25 40.31
N PRO A 614 19.26 -43.27 39.44
CA PRO A 614 18.95 -44.62 39.88
C PRO A 614 20.04 -45.17 40.82
N PRO A 615 19.69 -45.70 42.01
CA PRO A 615 20.67 -46.27 42.93
C PRO A 615 21.24 -47.59 42.40
N ASP A 616 22.47 -47.90 42.81
CA ASP A 616 23.12 -49.19 42.56
C ASP A 616 22.36 -50.33 43.23
N GLU A 617 22.34 -51.50 42.59
CA GLU A 617 21.61 -52.66 43.09
C GLU A 617 22.46 -53.46 44.09
N ILE A 618 22.04 -53.51 45.36
CA ILE A 618 22.77 -54.24 46.39
C ILE A 618 22.73 -55.76 46.10
N VAL A 619 23.91 -56.37 46.01
CA VAL A 619 24.09 -57.82 45.83
C VAL A 619 23.86 -58.50 47.18
N ARG A 620 22.60 -58.82 47.49
CA ARG A 620 22.17 -59.34 48.80
C ARG A 620 22.86 -60.66 49.18
N GLU A 621 23.27 -61.46 48.19
CA GLU A 621 23.95 -62.75 48.38
C GLU A 621 25.30 -62.61 49.11
N LYS A 622 26.01 -61.49 48.92
CA LYS A 622 27.32 -61.23 49.57
C LYS A 622 27.21 -60.66 50.99
N GLY A 623 26.02 -60.28 51.44
CA GLY A 623 25.82 -59.74 52.79
C GLY A 623 26.64 -58.48 53.10
N THR A 624 27.01 -58.31 54.36
CA THR A 624 27.95 -57.26 54.81
C THR A 624 29.33 -57.88 54.99
N LEU A 625 30.31 -57.34 54.29
CA LEU A 625 31.71 -57.78 54.32
C LEU A 625 32.54 -56.84 55.20
N GLN A 626 33.63 -57.35 55.76
CA GLN A 626 34.70 -56.53 56.29
C GLN A 626 35.80 -56.39 55.25
N GLY A 627 36.52 -55.28 55.29
CA GLY A 627 37.61 -55.02 54.37
C GLY A 627 38.61 -54.01 54.90
N ARG A 628 39.71 -53.88 54.17
CA ARG A 628 40.77 -52.91 54.43
C ARG A 628 40.89 -51.95 53.26
N ILE A 629 41.03 -50.67 53.54
CA ILE A 629 41.26 -49.66 52.50
C ILE A 629 42.68 -49.79 51.97
N THR A 630 42.84 -50.22 50.73
CA THR A 630 44.15 -50.34 50.06
C THR A 630 44.54 -49.04 49.37
N ARG A 631 43.54 -48.33 48.84
CA ARG A 631 43.71 -47.01 48.22
C ARG A 631 42.64 -46.04 48.70
N PRO A 632 42.99 -44.89 49.30
CA PRO A 632 42.01 -43.88 49.67
C PRO A 632 41.47 -43.13 48.44
N MET A 633 40.40 -42.36 48.60
CA MET A 633 39.89 -41.48 47.54
C MET A 633 40.86 -40.33 47.23
N ARG A 634 40.77 -39.76 46.02
CA ARG A 634 41.68 -38.69 45.57
C ARG A 634 41.66 -37.44 46.44
N ILE A 635 40.54 -37.16 47.09
CA ILE A 635 40.41 -36.06 48.05
C ILE A 635 41.35 -36.22 49.26
N VAL A 636 41.65 -37.46 49.65
CA VAL A 636 42.57 -37.80 50.74
C VAL A 636 44.02 -37.88 50.24
N ASN A 637 44.22 -38.45 49.04
CA ASN A 637 45.52 -38.51 48.38
C ASN A 637 45.50 -37.76 47.04
N THR A 638 45.85 -36.47 47.05
CA THR A 638 45.76 -35.60 45.87
C THR A 638 46.78 -35.91 44.77
N GLU A 639 47.82 -36.70 45.07
CA GLU A 639 48.87 -37.06 44.11
C GLU A 639 48.45 -38.22 43.19
N GLN A 640 47.36 -38.92 43.49
CA GLN A 640 46.87 -40.01 42.66
C GLN A 640 46.05 -39.51 41.46
N GLU A 641 46.09 -40.29 40.37
CA GLU A 641 45.34 -39.99 39.15
C GLU A 641 43.89 -40.43 39.24
N GLU A 642 43.61 -41.56 39.89
CA GLU A 642 42.27 -42.14 39.98
C GLU A 642 41.41 -41.46 41.04
N TYR A 643 40.18 -41.14 40.66
CA TYR A 643 39.20 -40.53 41.55
C TYR A 643 38.77 -41.48 42.68
N CYS A 644 38.44 -42.73 42.33
CA CYS A 644 37.88 -43.71 43.25
C CYS A 644 38.91 -44.33 44.21
N GLY A 645 38.49 -44.52 45.47
CA GLY A 645 39.21 -45.36 46.42
C GLY A 645 39.00 -46.84 46.12
N LEU A 646 39.78 -47.71 46.78
CA LEU A 646 39.72 -49.16 46.66
C LEU A 646 39.70 -49.80 48.05
N VAL A 647 38.72 -50.69 48.28
CA VAL A 647 38.62 -51.53 49.48
C VAL A 647 38.88 -52.98 49.11
N GLN A 648 39.77 -53.65 49.84
CA GLN A 648 40.03 -55.07 49.74
C GLN A 648 39.13 -55.80 50.73
N ALA A 649 38.39 -56.82 50.28
CA ALA A 649 37.63 -57.66 51.19
C ALA A 649 38.57 -58.47 52.09
N MET A 650 38.14 -58.74 53.32
CA MET A 650 38.85 -59.60 54.27
C MET A 650 37.98 -60.81 54.63
N ASP A 651 38.64 -61.92 54.97
CA ASP A 651 37.99 -63.10 55.55
C ASP A 651 37.67 -62.91 57.05
N ASP A 652 36.96 -63.88 57.64
CA ASP A 652 36.61 -63.85 59.07
C ASP A 652 37.84 -63.93 60.00
N ASP A 653 38.98 -64.40 59.48
CA ASP A 653 40.27 -64.49 60.18
C ASP A 653 41.12 -63.21 60.04
N GLY A 654 40.64 -62.22 59.28
CA GLY A 654 41.30 -60.92 59.06
C GLY A 654 42.39 -60.91 57.98
N ASN A 655 42.45 -61.93 57.12
CA ASN A 655 43.34 -61.97 55.96
C ASN A 655 42.68 -61.30 54.74
N ASP A 656 43.50 -60.65 53.92
CA ASP A 656 43.06 -60.02 52.68
C ASP A 656 42.65 -61.10 51.66
N MET A 657 41.41 -61.00 51.15
CA MET A 657 40.90 -61.80 50.02
C MET A 657 41.36 -61.18 48.69
N ASP A 658 41.25 -61.90 47.58
CA ASP A 658 41.58 -61.36 46.24
C ASP A 658 40.54 -60.33 45.72
N GLU A 659 39.35 -60.25 46.32
CA GLU A 659 38.27 -59.39 45.85
C GLU A 659 38.44 -57.92 46.32
N ALA A 660 38.70 -57.02 45.37
CA ALA A 660 38.77 -55.58 45.60
C ALA A 660 37.60 -54.83 44.95
N TYR A 661 37.08 -53.81 45.61
CA TYR A 661 35.94 -53.04 45.15
C TYR A 661 36.22 -51.54 45.16
N PRO A 662 35.97 -50.81 44.06
CA PRO A 662 36.11 -49.36 44.04
C PRO A 662 35.05 -48.71 44.93
N TYR A 663 35.31 -47.48 45.38
CA TYR A 663 34.34 -46.67 46.13
C TYR A 663 34.54 -45.17 45.93
N GLY A 664 33.50 -44.38 46.20
CA GLY A 664 33.49 -42.91 46.06
C GLY A 664 32.63 -42.24 47.13
N ILE A 665 32.25 -40.98 46.93
CA ILE A 665 31.54 -40.23 47.98
C ILE A 665 30.16 -40.85 48.26
N THR A 666 29.49 -41.37 47.23
CA THR A 666 28.18 -42.01 47.35
C THR A 666 28.24 -43.36 48.07
N SER A 667 29.41 -44.00 48.10
CA SER A 667 29.63 -45.29 48.78
C SER A 667 29.77 -45.17 50.29
N LEU A 668 30.15 -44.02 50.84
CA LEU A 668 30.39 -43.85 52.27
C LEU A 668 29.08 -43.85 53.07
N ALA A 669 29.02 -44.58 54.18
CA ALA A 669 27.90 -44.54 55.11
C ALA A 669 27.81 -43.17 55.80
N ASP A 670 28.97 -42.58 56.11
CA ASP A 670 29.11 -41.20 56.58
C ASP A 670 29.89 -40.41 55.52
N LYS A 671 29.25 -39.42 54.90
CA LYS A 671 29.84 -38.61 53.82
C LYS A 671 30.99 -37.72 54.28
N ARG A 672 31.18 -37.56 55.59
CA ARG A 672 32.27 -36.77 56.18
C ARG A 672 33.47 -37.63 56.58
N ASP A 673 33.40 -38.96 56.41
CA ASP A 673 34.48 -39.85 56.81
C ASP A 673 35.62 -39.86 55.80
N PHE A 674 36.85 -39.60 56.28
CA PHE A 674 38.06 -39.62 55.47
C PHE A 674 38.78 -40.95 55.66
N LEU A 675 38.37 -41.96 54.90
CA LEU A 675 39.00 -43.28 54.91
C LEU A 675 40.44 -43.22 54.41
N GLN A 676 41.38 -43.69 55.24
CA GLN A 676 42.81 -43.73 54.97
C GLN A 676 43.26 -45.14 54.59
N LYS A 677 44.45 -45.25 54.00
CA LYS A 677 45.08 -46.54 53.76
C LYS A 677 45.18 -47.32 55.09
N ASP A 678 44.89 -48.62 55.02
CA ASP A 678 44.87 -49.58 56.13
C ASP A 678 43.70 -49.44 57.12
N ASP A 679 42.76 -48.51 56.90
CA ASP A 679 41.53 -48.46 57.69
C ASP A 679 40.71 -49.74 57.48
N VAL A 680 40.30 -50.35 58.59
CA VAL A 680 39.36 -51.47 58.60
C VAL A 680 37.95 -50.92 58.49
N VAL A 681 37.18 -51.42 57.55
CA VAL A 681 35.83 -50.96 57.22
C VAL A 681 34.87 -52.13 57.11
N ARG A 682 33.58 -51.84 57.31
CA ARG A 682 32.47 -52.72 56.91
C ARG A 682 31.80 -52.12 55.68
N PHE A 683 31.42 -52.95 54.73
CA PHE A 683 30.75 -52.49 53.51
C PHE A 683 29.82 -53.55 52.94
N GLN A 684 29.04 -53.16 51.95
CA GLN A 684 28.22 -54.07 51.14
C GLN A 684 28.65 -53.94 49.68
N VAL A 685 28.39 -54.97 48.88
CA VAL A 685 28.69 -54.94 47.45
C VAL A 685 27.40 -54.59 46.70
N ALA A 686 27.48 -53.62 45.80
CA ALA A 686 26.42 -53.29 44.86
C ALA A 686 26.90 -53.43 43.42
N ARG A 687 25.94 -53.65 42.51
CA ARG A 687 26.15 -53.72 41.08
C ARG A 687 25.66 -52.44 40.43
N THR A 688 26.55 -51.77 39.71
CA THR A 688 26.22 -50.58 38.92
C THR A 688 25.34 -51.00 37.72
N LYS A 689 24.26 -50.26 37.46
CA LYS A 689 23.31 -50.60 36.38
C LYS A 689 23.87 -50.44 34.95
N LYS A 690 24.90 -49.59 34.78
CA LYS A 690 25.43 -49.18 33.47
C LYS A 690 26.40 -50.20 32.87
N ASP A 691 27.28 -50.76 33.69
CA ASP A 691 28.41 -51.61 33.28
C ASP A 691 28.44 -52.96 34.02
N SER A 692 27.47 -53.21 34.91
CA SER A 692 27.44 -54.38 35.80
C SER A 692 28.69 -54.53 36.68
N ALA A 693 29.48 -53.46 36.83
CA ALA A 693 30.65 -53.47 37.70
C ALA A 693 30.22 -53.58 39.17
N LEU A 694 31.03 -54.30 39.96
CA LEU A 694 30.81 -54.41 41.40
C LEU A 694 31.52 -53.26 42.11
N ARG A 695 30.82 -52.59 43.01
CA ARG A 695 31.32 -51.47 43.80
C ARG A 695 31.02 -51.67 45.28
N ALA A 696 31.87 -51.14 46.15
CA ALA A 696 31.57 -51.09 47.57
C ALA A 696 30.61 -49.93 47.86
N VAL A 697 29.59 -50.19 48.68
CA VAL A 697 28.59 -49.23 49.15
C VAL A 697 28.38 -49.40 50.65
N ASN A 698 27.76 -48.40 51.29
CA ASN A 698 27.54 -48.36 52.74
C ASN A 698 28.83 -48.62 53.55
N ILE A 699 29.95 -48.05 53.10
CA ILE A 699 31.25 -48.22 53.74
C ILE A 699 31.28 -47.42 55.04
N GLY A 700 31.43 -48.11 56.16
CA GLY A 700 31.62 -47.47 57.47
C GLY A 700 32.93 -47.92 58.09
N ALA A 701 33.74 -46.97 58.56
CA ALA A 701 34.97 -47.29 59.26
C ALA A 701 34.70 -48.00 60.59
N LEU A 702 35.46 -49.06 60.86
CA LEU A 702 35.50 -49.77 62.13
C LEU A 702 36.66 -49.24 62.96
N ARG A 703 36.57 -47.97 63.36
CA ARG A 703 37.61 -47.31 64.16
C ARG A 703 37.29 -47.42 65.66
N LYS A 704 38.34 -47.53 66.47
CA LYS A 704 38.21 -47.52 67.94
C LYS A 704 37.98 -46.09 68.41
N PHE A 705 36.81 -45.83 69.01
CA PHE A 705 36.53 -44.55 69.64
C PHE A 705 37.28 -44.46 70.98
N ILE A 706 38.04 -43.37 71.15
CA ILE A 706 38.76 -43.04 72.37
C ILE A 706 37.99 -41.94 73.10
N ARG A 707 37.97 -42.00 74.43
CA ARG A 707 37.29 -41.01 75.28
C ARG A 707 38.31 -40.19 76.05
N ALA A 708 38.17 -38.87 76.01
CA ALA A 708 38.96 -37.97 76.84
C ALA A 708 38.21 -36.65 77.06
N LYS A 709 38.75 -35.81 77.96
CA LYS A 709 38.18 -34.50 78.27
C LYS A 709 38.76 -33.42 77.36
N VAL A 710 37.92 -32.48 76.97
CA VAL A 710 38.33 -31.29 76.23
C VAL A 710 39.12 -30.39 77.17
N ASP A 711 40.33 -30.02 76.76
CA ASP A 711 41.22 -29.15 77.53
C ASP A 711 40.90 -27.68 77.32
N SER A 712 40.81 -27.26 76.06
CA SER A 712 40.52 -25.87 75.70
C SER A 712 39.87 -25.76 74.33
N VAL A 713 39.04 -24.75 74.14
CA VAL A 713 38.41 -24.40 72.85
C VAL A 713 38.73 -22.94 72.54
N LYS A 714 39.26 -22.67 71.34
CA LYS A 714 39.70 -21.34 70.89
C LYS A 714 39.18 -21.08 69.47
N GLY A 715 38.06 -20.35 69.37
CA GLY A 715 37.44 -20.06 68.09
C GLY A 715 36.96 -21.33 67.37
N GLN A 716 37.51 -21.61 66.19
CA GLN A 716 37.12 -22.75 65.35
C GLN A 716 37.90 -24.05 65.66
N TYR A 717 38.78 -24.05 66.65
CA TYR A 717 39.59 -25.23 67.01
C TYR A 717 39.65 -25.46 68.51
N GLY A 718 40.02 -26.67 68.93
CA GLY A 718 40.18 -27.05 70.31
C GLY A 718 41.26 -28.09 70.52
N PHE A 719 41.55 -28.36 71.80
CA PHE A 719 42.53 -29.35 72.25
C PHE A 719 41.87 -30.31 73.23
N ILE A 720 42.16 -31.59 73.10
CA ILE A 720 41.73 -32.66 73.99
C ILE A 720 42.92 -33.07 74.85
N ASN A 721 42.64 -33.38 76.12
CA ASN A 721 43.63 -33.91 77.05
C ASN A 721 43.92 -35.39 76.75
N PHE A 722 44.56 -35.62 75.61
CA PHE A 722 45.03 -36.91 75.13
C PHE A 722 46.39 -36.68 74.45
N GLU A 723 47.41 -37.44 74.84
CA GLU A 723 48.76 -37.32 74.32
C GLU A 723 49.01 -38.40 73.27
N ALA A 724 48.86 -38.03 72.00
CA ALA A 724 49.21 -38.88 70.86
C ALA A 724 50.69 -38.73 70.46
N GLU A 725 51.28 -37.56 70.75
CA GLU A 725 52.71 -37.26 70.63
C GLU A 725 53.22 -36.80 72.00
N GLU A 726 54.39 -37.27 72.41
CA GLU A 726 54.95 -37.01 73.75
C GLU A 726 54.99 -35.49 74.06
N GLY A 727 54.24 -35.08 75.08
CA GLY A 727 54.14 -33.69 75.53
C GLY A 727 53.20 -32.77 74.72
N LYS A 728 52.39 -33.28 73.78
CA LYS A 728 51.43 -32.48 73.01
C LYS A 728 49.99 -32.95 73.18
N LYS A 729 49.10 -31.99 73.45
CA LYS A 729 47.64 -32.20 73.49
C LYS A 729 47.08 -32.42 72.09
N LEU A 730 46.10 -33.32 71.96
CA LEU A 730 45.50 -33.68 70.68
C LEU A 730 44.62 -32.54 70.12
N PHE A 731 44.86 -32.16 68.87
CA PHE A 731 44.14 -31.09 68.19
C PHE A 731 42.82 -31.56 67.56
N PHE A 732 41.78 -30.72 67.56
CA PHE A 732 40.57 -30.91 66.75
C PHE A 732 40.03 -29.59 66.20
N HIS A 733 39.28 -29.67 65.09
CA HIS A 733 38.58 -28.52 64.49
C HIS A 733 37.08 -28.63 64.77
N MET A 734 36.34 -27.50 64.91
CA MET A 734 34.90 -27.54 65.20
C MET A 734 34.08 -28.21 64.10
N THR A 735 34.60 -28.27 62.86
CA THR A 735 33.96 -28.99 61.75
C THR A 735 33.89 -30.51 61.98
N GLU A 736 34.77 -31.06 62.81
CA GLU A 736 34.81 -32.49 63.14
C GLU A 736 33.78 -32.88 64.22
N VAL A 737 33.13 -31.88 64.83
CA VAL A 737 32.11 -32.08 65.86
C VAL A 737 30.77 -32.40 65.19
N HIS A 738 30.22 -33.56 65.54
CA HIS A 738 28.93 -34.01 65.04
C HIS A 738 27.76 -33.24 65.67
N ASP A 739 26.62 -33.24 64.98
CA ASP A 739 25.35 -32.65 65.41
C ASP A 739 25.40 -31.16 65.78
N SER A 740 26.45 -30.46 65.33
CA SER A 740 26.72 -29.06 65.69
C SER A 740 26.72 -28.83 67.21
N ALA A 741 27.12 -29.85 67.98
CA ALA A 741 27.14 -29.79 69.43
C ALA A 741 28.13 -28.71 69.92
N VAL A 742 27.70 -27.87 70.86
CA VAL A 742 28.58 -26.88 71.48
C VAL A 742 29.50 -27.58 72.48
N ILE A 743 30.79 -27.60 72.15
CA ILE A 743 31.85 -28.19 72.98
C ILE A 743 32.47 -27.11 73.87
N GLN A 744 32.60 -27.40 75.16
CA GLN A 744 33.25 -26.54 76.15
C GLN A 744 34.44 -27.26 76.83
N PRO A 745 35.42 -26.51 77.35
CA PRO A 745 36.48 -27.08 78.18
C PRO A 745 35.90 -27.89 79.35
N GLY A 746 36.39 -29.13 79.54
CA GLY A 746 35.94 -30.06 80.57
C GLY A 746 34.91 -31.09 80.09
N ASP A 747 34.28 -30.91 78.93
CA ASP A 747 33.35 -31.88 78.34
C ASP A 747 34.04 -33.21 78.03
N GLU A 748 33.36 -34.32 78.26
CA GLU A 748 33.79 -35.64 77.78
C GLU A 748 33.37 -35.84 76.33
N VAL A 749 34.33 -36.17 75.48
CA VAL A 749 34.11 -36.42 74.06
C VAL A 749 34.63 -37.81 73.71
N GLU A 750 33.88 -38.53 72.87
CA GLU A 750 34.40 -39.67 72.13
C GLU A 750 34.87 -39.18 70.76
N PHE A 751 36.04 -39.64 70.34
CA PHE A 751 36.66 -39.23 69.10
C PHE A 751 37.47 -40.37 68.52
N VAL A 752 37.88 -40.20 67.27
CA VAL A 752 38.77 -41.11 66.58
C VAL A 752 40.10 -40.43 66.34
N LEU A 753 41.19 -41.11 66.70
CA LEU A 753 42.54 -40.62 66.46
C LEU A 753 42.92 -40.85 64.99
N VAL A 754 43.21 -39.78 64.27
CA VAL A 754 43.55 -39.82 62.84
C VAL A 754 44.89 -39.12 62.60
N GLN A 755 45.76 -39.73 61.80
CA GLN A 755 47.04 -39.12 61.41
C GLN A 755 46.89 -38.41 60.07
N ASN A 756 47.34 -37.17 59.98
CA ASN A 756 47.38 -36.45 58.72
C ASN A 756 48.58 -36.94 57.89
N GLN A 757 48.29 -37.57 56.75
CA GLN A 757 49.28 -38.20 55.88
C GLN A 757 50.28 -37.20 55.27
N ARG A 758 49.94 -35.91 55.17
CA ARG A 758 50.80 -34.87 54.57
C ARG A 758 51.81 -34.29 55.55
N ASN A 759 51.46 -34.18 56.84
CA ASN A 759 52.30 -33.52 57.84
C ASN A 759 52.67 -34.43 59.03
N GLY A 760 52.19 -35.67 59.05
CA GLY A 760 52.46 -36.67 60.09
C GLY A 760 51.77 -36.41 61.44
N LYS A 761 51.04 -35.31 61.61
CA LYS A 761 50.45 -34.91 62.89
C LYS A 761 49.14 -35.65 63.18
N TYR A 762 48.90 -35.94 64.45
CA TYR A 762 47.64 -36.53 64.90
C TYR A 762 46.57 -35.47 65.21
N SER A 763 45.33 -35.76 64.83
CA SER A 763 44.15 -34.98 65.18
C SER A 763 42.99 -35.88 65.58
N ALA A 764 42.08 -35.36 66.40
CA ALA A 764 40.82 -36.01 66.70
C ALA A 764 39.78 -35.66 65.63
N CYS A 765 39.19 -36.71 65.05
CA CYS A 765 38.12 -36.64 64.05
C CYS A 765 36.85 -37.30 64.61
N THR A 766 35.71 -36.99 63.99
CA THR A 766 34.41 -37.58 64.37
C THR A 766 34.08 -37.37 65.86
N LEU A 767 34.32 -36.15 66.36
CA LEU A 767 34.06 -35.82 67.77
C LEU A 767 32.56 -35.87 68.06
N ARG A 768 32.20 -36.58 69.12
CA ARG A 768 30.85 -36.62 69.67
C ARG A 768 30.91 -36.31 71.16
N LYS A 769 30.09 -35.35 71.59
CA LYS A 769 29.94 -35.03 73.01
C LYS A 769 29.21 -36.17 73.72
N ILE A 770 29.83 -36.73 74.74
CA ILE A 770 29.20 -37.73 75.59
C ILE A 770 28.34 -36.96 76.59
N THR A 771 27.03 -37.12 76.49
CA THR A 771 26.10 -36.67 77.52
C THR A 771 25.67 -37.90 78.32
N ASP A 772 25.71 -37.84 79.65
CA ASP A 772 25.36 -38.96 80.56
C ASP A 772 23.88 -39.42 80.46
N THR A 773 23.12 -38.94 79.48
CA THR A 773 21.70 -39.25 79.29
C THR A 773 21.43 -39.82 77.89
N ARG A 774 21.93 -41.03 77.60
CA ARG A 774 21.42 -41.81 76.45
C ARG A 774 19.99 -42.27 76.72
N ARG A 775 18.99 -41.51 76.25
CA ARG A 775 17.58 -41.97 76.09
C ARG A 775 17.27 -42.09 74.59
N PRO A 776 16.73 -43.23 74.10
CA PRO A 776 16.55 -43.47 72.67
C PRO A 776 15.50 -42.54 72.03
N GLU A 777 15.78 -42.09 70.81
CA GLU A 777 15.07 -41.02 70.06
C GLU A 777 13.56 -41.22 69.79
N ARG A 778 13.00 -42.42 70.00
CA ARG A 778 11.57 -42.70 69.68
C ARG A 778 10.55 -41.89 70.49
N LEU A 779 10.97 -41.10 71.48
CA LEU A 779 10.06 -40.32 72.34
C LEU A 779 10.09 -38.80 72.08
N LEU A 780 10.97 -38.30 71.20
CA LEU A 780 11.05 -36.86 70.90
C LEU A 780 10.01 -36.38 69.88
N SER A 781 9.35 -37.29 69.17
CA SER A 781 8.35 -36.97 68.13
C SER A 781 6.98 -36.53 68.66
N ARG A 782 6.78 -36.45 69.99
CA ARG A 782 5.49 -36.06 70.60
C ARG A 782 5.48 -34.71 71.33
N LEU A 783 6.55 -33.93 71.21
CA LEU A 783 6.72 -32.64 71.90
C LEU A 783 6.91 -31.45 70.95
N LYS A 784 6.34 -31.52 69.74
CA LYS A 784 6.23 -30.38 68.81
C LYS A 784 4.78 -30.12 68.35
N SER A 785 3.82 -30.28 69.25
CA SER A 785 2.47 -29.75 69.04
C SER A 785 1.78 -29.52 70.39
N ILE A 786 2.20 -28.48 71.12
CA ILE A 786 1.38 -27.75 72.09
C ILE A 786 2.05 -26.38 72.25
N THR A 787 1.47 -25.38 71.58
CA THR A 787 1.59 -23.97 71.93
C THR A 787 0.38 -23.61 72.78
N GLU A 788 0.66 -22.85 73.84
CA GLU A 788 -0.22 -21.96 74.63
C GLU A 788 -1.48 -22.58 75.26
N ASP A 789 -1.48 -22.72 76.59
CA ASP A 789 -2.18 -21.74 77.45
C ASP A 789 -2.04 -22.05 78.95
N ASN A 790 -1.96 -20.97 79.74
CA ASN A 790 -2.02 -20.99 81.20
C ASN A 790 -3.40 -21.45 81.68
N SER A 791 -3.48 -22.63 82.30
CA SER A 791 -4.38 -22.88 83.44
C SER A 791 -4.03 -24.20 84.13
N THR A 792 -3.83 -24.11 85.45
CA THR A 792 -3.68 -25.20 86.40
C THR A 792 -4.80 -26.23 86.31
N TYR A 793 -4.50 -27.50 86.00
CA TYR A 793 -5.42 -28.61 86.27
C TYR A 793 -4.72 -29.90 86.73
N LYS A 794 -5.24 -30.44 87.83
CA LYS A 794 -4.87 -31.67 88.54
C LYS A 794 -4.98 -32.91 87.64
N VAL A 795 -3.97 -33.78 87.73
CA VAL A 795 -4.02 -35.15 87.18
C VAL A 795 -4.93 -36.01 88.07
N ILE A 796 -6.02 -36.53 87.51
CA ILE A 796 -6.83 -37.60 88.11
C ILE A 796 -6.61 -38.87 87.29
N THR A 797 -6.19 -39.94 87.95
CA THR A 797 -5.92 -41.26 87.36
C THR A 797 -7.23 -42.01 87.12
N ILE A 798 -7.65 -42.22 85.87
CA ILE A 798 -8.97 -42.81 85.56
C ILE A 798 -8.94 -44.33 85.27
N ARG A 799 -7.79 -45.00 85.11
CA ARG A 799 -7.64 -46.49 85.22
C ARG A 799 -6.20 -46.95 84.94
N ASN A 800 -5.71 -47.94 85.71
CA ASN A 800 -4.48 -48.68 85.40
C ASN A 800 -4.74 -49.69 84.25
N PRO A 801 -3.78 -49.89 83.32
CA PRO A 801 -3.95 -50.86 82.24
C PRO A 801 -3.91 -52.30 82.77
N ARG A 802 -4.93 -53.10 82.40
CA ARG A 802 -4.99 -54.55 82.61
C ARG A 802 -4.11 -55.29 81.60
N GLY A 803 -3.49 -56.38 82.05
CA GLY A 803 -2.67 -57.28 81.24
C GLY A 803 -3.44 -58.00 80.13
N PRO A 804 -2.73 -58.73 79.25
CA PRO A 804 -3.20 -59.13 77.92
C PRO A 804 -4.30 -60.20 77.98
N ASP A 805 -5.49 -59.86 77.49
CA ASP A 805 -6.59 -60.81 77.28
C ASP A 805 -6.42 -61.57 75.96
N SER A 806 -6.69 -62.87 76.03
CA SER A 806 -6.45 -63.91 75.04
C SER A 806 -7.41 -63.85 73.83
N GLY A 807 -7.43 -62.73 73.10
CA GLY A 807 -8.29 -62.54 71.93
C GLY A 807 -7.52 -62.54 70.61
N LYS A 808 -7.75 -63.57 69.78
CA LYS A 808 -7.60 -63.78 68.30
C LYS A 808 -6.55 -63.02 67.45
N GLY A 809 -5.71 -62.15 68.00
CA GLY A 809 -4.72 -61.33 67.27
C GLY A 809 -3.26 -61.75 67.46
N PHE A 810 -2.99 -62.76 68.30
CA PHE A 810 -1.65 -63.27 68.55
C PHE A 810 -1.61 -64.79 68.30
N GLN A 811 -1.50 -65.16 67.04
CA GLN A 811 -1.11 -66.52 66.63
C GLN A 811 0.25 -66.41 65.92
N PRO A 812 1.25 -67.24 66.28
CA PRO A 812 2.53 -67.27 65.58
C PRO A 812 2.34 -67.78 64.15
N ARG A 813 2.96 -67.10 63.17
CA ARG A 813 2.90 -67.47 61.75
C ARG A 813 3.57 -68.82 61.51
N THR A 814 2.86 -69.73 60.85
CA THR A 814 3.39 -71.02 60.37
C THR A 814 4.44 -70.78 59.26
N PRO A 815 5.56 -71.53 59.22
CA PRO A 815 6.52 -71.42 58.14
C PRO A 815 5.95 -72.04 56.85
N TRP A 816 6.18 -71.38 55.71
CA TRP A 816 5.79 -71.87 54.40
C TRP A 816 6.82 -72.88 53.88
N ASN A 817 6.36 -74.06 53.48
CA ASN A 817 7.19 -75.06 52.79
C ASN A 817 6.94 -75.01 51.27
N PRO A 818 8.00 -75.02 50.45
CA PRO A 818 7.86 -75.13 49.00
C PRO A 818 7.52 -76.56 48.57
N PRO A 819 6.86 -76.76 47.41
CA PRO A 819 6.58 -78.09 46.89
C PRO A 819 7.84 -78.71 46.27
N VAL A 820 7.98 -80.03 46.40
CA VAL A 820 9.04 -80.86 45.79
C VAL A 820 8.37 -82.07 45.14
N PRO A 821 8.93 -82.70 44.10
CA PRO A 821 9.69 -82.18 42.97
C PRO A 821 8.86 -82.12 41.67
#